data_AF-A0A4S2MXW4-F1
#
_entry.id   AF-A0A4S2MXW4-F1
#
_cell.length_a   1.000
_cell.length_b   1.000
_cell.length_c   1.000
_cell.angle_alpha   90.00
_cell.angle_beta   90.00
_cell.angle_gamma   90.00
#
_symmetry.space_group_name_H-M   'P 1'
#
loop_
_entity.id
_entity.type
_entity.pdbx_description
1 polymer ?
#
loop_
_entity_poly.entity_id
_entity_poly.type
_entity_poly.pdbx_seq_one_letter_code
_entity_poly.pdbx_strand_id
1 'polypeptide(L)'
;MEEDENEDAEYRYGSQEDGMIAMETSNHGQIQHQQISEILRPFSKHLDEHSRISFQSFLPEASALASYMPTLSSSPLMNPVTAKIFCHFVYVLGPRLHGPQNIWSYTIPMLSLSHPPLLHAILALSSLHISKLTKGGDKPSLLHYHIALRRLGKAIASDRHRGHVATLAATLMLAYYETMAAEHDKWSSHIHGAKQLLKEVDFDRVTKRVELADDEEALITEQRPANGASLLHQRRLRRQMIADDQVDDNFKSLLMGSKVKRQNKAKKAHSDRPFTKKELETLRLQSDLFWWYTKMDCFQSLLSGCPLVLDYIHWDQCPPRSRIGTLGTPYGSSDHYFLLLGRLCDFQVRDLARKKAVLAANNGQWIPPPEMNGPPRSQRPHFAPPNYIAPPVQYGMIPTPNGPPRMPSAFGAVPVPSNYPSPPSASEDLHTLTDAALQEWNEIKAAFEALQTSLGPDYDPLPLEYMPVQHTPFGDALYYKSYSIASLQMLYSMALIVLHRCHPDMPPQSMMAASIQSPRTTPHANTIARIVAGLVPTDVTTQINPALGASLIEASMPMFFSAVQFQLPEQRDWAVRKLREIHRLTGWATASRILLGCQRAWEMLAEKGKGPKYERPRMEEEAEMFYEYHNYYVALAKGARDEARVVEEVEGGQGEAMWRWKVSGRRTVDAAGILGERMDAGGVAGLGLEGA
;
A
#
# COMPACT_ATOMS: atom_id res chain seq x y z
N MET A 1 -33.49 -42.56 -24.64
CA MET A 1 -33.10 -43.79 -23.93
C MET A 1 -31.67 -44.06 -24.31
N GLU A 2 -30.87 -44.39 -23.30
CA GLU A 2 -29.39 -44.37 -23.22
C GLU A 2 -28.83 -43.02 -22.74
N GLU A 3 -29.04 -42.86 -21.43
CA GLU A 3 -28.24 -42.15 -20.42
C GLU A 3 -26.78 -42.69 -20.42
N ASP A 4 -25.77 -41.82 -20.35
CA ASP A 4 -25.14 -41.29 -19.11
C ASP A 4 -24.23 -42.33 -18.43
N GLU A 5 -22.97 -42.47 -18.89
CA GLU A 5 -21.98 -43.35 -18.22
C GLU A 5 -20.49 -43.13 -18.62
N ASN A 6 -20.02 -41.90 -18.89
CA ASN A 6 -18.58 -41.72 -19.21
C ASN A 6 -17.88 -40.44 -18.70
N GLU A 7 -18.46 -39.69 -17.75
CA GLU A 7 -17.76 -38.57 -17.08
C GLU A 7 -17.12 -38.92 -15.72
N ASP A 8 -17.23 -40.17 -15.25
CA ASP A 8 -16.79 -40.56 -13.88
C ASP A 8 -15.48 -41.38 -13.78
N ALA A 9 -14.69 -41.48 -14.86
CA ALA A 9 -13.57 -42.43 -14.93
C ALA A 9 -12.15 -41.83 -14.78
N GLU A 10 -11.96 -40.67 -14.13
CA GLU A 10 -10.60 -40.18 -13.80
C GLU A 10 -10.41 -39.72 -12.34
N TYR A 11 -11.29 -40.16 -11.43
CA TYR A 11 -11.13 -40.01 -9.98
C TYR A 11 -10.69 -41.32 -9.32
N ARG A 12 -9.53 -41.87 -9.70
CA ARG A 12 -8.90 -42.96 -8.91
C ARG A 12 -7.44 -43.21 -9.28
N TYR A 13 -6.54 -42.32 -8.88
CA TYR A 13 -5.15 -42.71 -8.62
C TYR A 13 -4.53 -41.86 -7.50
N GLY A 14 -4.16 -42.52 -6.41
CA GLY A 14 -3.09 -42.11 -5.51
C GLY A 14 -3.37 -40.98 -4.54
N SER A 15 -3.98 -41.30 -3.40
CA SER A 15 -3.71 -40.60 -2.15
C SER A 15 -2.22 -40.73 -1.80
N GLN A 16 -1.42 -39.75 -2.19
CA GLN A 16 -0.08 -39.54 -1.65
C GLN A 16 -0.02 -38.12 -1.12
N GLU A 17 0.22 -38.03 0.18
CA GLU A 17 0.16 -36.84 1.02
C GLU A 17 0.94 -35.66 0.41
N ASP A 18 0.19 -34.72 -0.17
CA ASP A 18 0.70 -33.56 -0.88
C ASP A 18 1.12 -32.47 0.12
N GLY A 19 2.21 -32.72 0.87
CA GLY A 19 3.09 -31.71 1.47
C GLY A 19 2.50 -30.64 2.39
N MET A 20 1.30 -30.83 2.93
CA MET A 20 0.77 -30.02 4.05
C MET A 20 1.11 -30.78 5.33
N ILE A 21 2.28 -30.51 5.91
CA ILE A 21 2.69 -31.10 7.20
C ILE A 21 1.60 -30.81 8.22
N ALA A 22 1.01 -31.86 8.79
CA ALA A 22 0.10 -31.76 9.92
C ALA A 22 0.85 -31.07 11.08
N MET A 23 0.54 -29.80 11.33
CA MET A 23 1.08 -29.08 12.49
C MET A 23 0.44 -29.64 13.76
N GLU A 24 1.13 -30.57 14.42
CA GLU A 24 0.93 -30.90 15.84
C GLU A 24 2.17 -30.52 16.67
N THR A 25 1.89 -30.18 17.92
CA THR A 25 2.63 -29.23 18.76
C THR A 25 3.63 -29.87 19.72
N SER A 26 4.85 -29.33 19.77
CA SER A 26 5.63 -28.98 21.00
C SER A 26 7.12 -28.77 20.70
N ASN A 27 7.71 -29.48 19.73
CA ASN A 27 9.15 -29.37 19.37
C ASN A 27 9.48 -28.47 18.15
N HIS A 28 8.48 -27.98 17.43
CA HIS A 28 8.71 -27.26 16.16
C HIS A 28 9.45 -25.92 16.28
N GLY A 29 9.30 -25.19 17.39
CA GLY A 29 9.94 -23.87 17.56
C GLY A 29 11.47 -23.95 17.64
N GLN A 30 12.01 -24.91 18.40
CA GLN A 30 13.46 -25.11 18.50
C GLN A 30 14.07 -25.60 17.18
N ILE A 31 13.38 -26.50 16.48
CA ILE A 31 13.80 -27.01 15.17
C ILE A 31 13.83 -25.88 14.13
N GLN A 32 12.81 -25.02 14.07
CA GLN A 32 12.81 -23.88 13.15
C GLN A 32 13.89 -22.85 13.47
N HIS A 33 14.22 -22.63 14.75
CA HIS A 33 15.29 -21.71 15.14
C HIS A 33 16.66 -22.25 14.73
N GLN A 34 16.88 -23.55 14.87
CA GLN A 34 18.07 -24.22 14.36
C GLN A 34 18.14 -24.10 12.83
N GLN A 35 17.04 -24.37 12.13
CA GLN A 35 16.95 -24.28 10.67
C GLN A 35 17.26 -22.86 10.15
N ILE A 36 16.70 -21.81 10.75
CA ILE A 36 17.00 -20.45 10.30
C ILE A 36 18.45 -20.08 10.62
N SER A 37 18.97 -20.50 11.77
CA SER A 37 20.37 -20.30 12.12
C SER A 37 21.29 -20.98 11.11
N GLU A 38 20.96 -22.21 10.67
CA GLU A 38 21.69 -22.92 9.61
C GLU A 38 21.64 -22.19 8.27
N ILE A 39 20.49 -21.63 7.88
CA ILE A 39 20.35 -20.84 6.66
C ILE A 39 21.17 -19.55 6.73
N LEU A 40 21.12 -18.84 7.86
CA LEU A 40 21.71 -17.51 8.02
C LEU A 40 23.22 -17.56 8.31
N ARG A 41 23.70 -18.58 9.03
CA ARG A 41 25.10 -18.69 9.51
C ARG A 41 26.17 -18.57 8.41
N PRO A 42 26.00 -19.13 7.19
CA PRO A 42 26.94 -18.92 6.09
C PRO A 42 27.04 -17.45 5.66
N PHE A 43 25.94 -16.71 5.76
CA PHE A 43 25.85 -15.33 5.28
C PHE A 43 26.09 -14.30 6.40
N SER A 44 25.90 -14.68 7.67
CA SER A 44 26.19 -13.82 8.82
C SER A 44 27.68 -13.70 9.12
N LYS A 45 28.49 -14.69 8.72
CA LYS A 45 29.96 -14.68 8.90
C LYS A 45 30.68 -13.60 8.12
N HIS A 46 30.05 -13.05 7.08
CA HIS A 46 30.60 -11.97 6.24
C HIS A 46 30.10 -10.58 6.65
N LEU A 47 29.23 -10.49 7.67
CA LEU A 47 28.84 -9.25 8.31
C LEU A 47 29.89 -8.92 9.37
N ASP A 48 31.10 -8.53 8.95
CA ASP A 48 32.10 -7.96 9.85
C ASP A 48 31.47 -6.78 10.62
N GLU A 49 31.98 -6.50 11.83
CA GLU A 49 31.50 -5.45 12.74
C GLU A 49 31.47 -4.03 12.12
N HIS A 50 32.10 -3.87 10.93
CA HIS A 50 32.17 -2.64 10.14
C HIS A 50 31.44 -2.70 8.77
N SER A 51 30.97 -3.87 8.31
CA SER A 51 30.29 -4.01 7.02
C SER A 51 28.83 -3.58 7.12
N ARG A 52 28.51 -2.40 6.56
CA ARG A 52 27.14 -1.88 6.51
C ARG A 52 26.32 -2.65 5.48
N ILE A 53 25.21 -3.28 5.91
CA ILE A 53 24.25 -3.95 5.01
C ILE A 53 23.67 -2.93 4.03
N SER A 54 23.70 -3.28 2.75
CA SER A 54 23.12 -2.51 1.65
C SER A 54 22.22 -3.38 0.78
N PHE A 55 21.55 -2.74 -0.19
CA PHE A 55 20.71 -3.42 -1.17
C PHE A 55 21.48 -4.44 -2.02
N GLN A 56 22.82 -4.34 -2.07
CA GLN A 56 23.69 -5.21 -2.84
C GLN A 56 24.30 -6.36 -2.01
N SER A 57 24.20 -6.32 -0.68
CA SER A 57 24.94 -7.25 0.21
C SER A 57 24.58 -8.73 0.04
N PHE A 58 23.39 -9.06 -0.46
CA PHE A 58 22.90 -10.44 -0.57
C PHE A 58 22.48 -10.82 -2.00
N LEU A 59 23.02 -10.12 -3.00
CA LEU A 59 22.75 -10.46 -4.41
C LEU A 59 23.41 -11.81 -4.75
N PRO A 60 22.67 -12.76 -5.38
CA PRO A 60 23.24 -13.96 -5.97
C PRO A 60 24.39 -13.65 -6.93
N GLU A 61 25.25 -14.63 -7.19
CA GLU A 61 26.29 -14.48 -8.23
C GLU A 61 25.65 -14.11 -9.57
N ALA A 62 26.37 -13.35 -10.39
CA ALA A 62 25.92 -13.01 -11.72
C ALA A 62 25.55 -14.31 -12.48
N SER A 63 24.37 -14.34 -13.11
CA SER A 63 23.72 -15.52 -13.72
C SER A 63 23.06 -16.56 -12.80
N ALA A 64 23.29 -16.56 -11.48
CA ALA A 64 22.68 -17.56 -10.59
C ALA A 64 21.14 -17.49 -10.56
N LEU A 65 20.57 -16.27 -10.70
CA LEU A 65 19.13 -16.13 -10.84
C LEU A 65 18.63 -16.58 -12.22
N ALA A 66 19.47 -16.53 -13.26
CA ALA A 66 19.10 -16.93 -14.62
C ALA A 66 19.01 -18.46 -14.78
N SER A 67 19.87 -19.21 -14.09
CA SER A 67 19.84 -20.68 -14.06
C SER A 67 18.91 -21.25 -12.98
N TYR A 68 18.40 -20.42 -12.07
CA TYR A 68 17.53 -20.84 -10.99
C TYR A 68 16.12 -21.18 -11.49
N MET A 69 15.69 -22.41 -11.24
CA MET A 69 14.35 -22.91 -11.54
C MET A 69 13.59 -23.21 -10.24
N PRO A 70 12.63 -22.36 -9.85
CA PRO A 70 11.73 -22.63 -8.74
C PRO A 70 10.93 -23.93 -8.92
N THR A 71 10.78 -24.68 -7.84
CA THR A 71 10.00 -25.92 -7.78
C THR A 71 8.97 -25.85 -6.66
N LEU A 72 7.98 -26.76 -6.66
CA LEU A 72 6.99 -26.82 -5.57
C LEU A 72 7.60 -27.14 -4.19
N SER A 73 8.78 -27.76 -4.18
CA SER A 73 9.54 -28.14 -2.98
C SER A 73 10.71 -27.20 -2.70
N SER A 74 10.79 -26.04 -3.36
CA SER A 74 11.84 -25.05 -3.13
C SER A 74 11.93 -24.71 -1.64
N SER A 75 13.11 -24.95 -1.07
CA SER A 75 13.39 -24.70 0.34
C SER A 75 14.77 -24.07 0.49
N PRO A 76 14.90 -23.02 1.32
CA PRO A 76 16.21 -22.43 1.62
C PRO A 76 17.13 -23.40 2.37
N LEU A 77 16.61 -24.50 2.93
CA LEU A 77 17.42 -25.55 3.55
C LEU A 77 18.03 -26.52 2.54
N MET A 78 17.47 -26.61 1.33
CA MET A 78 17.81 -27.64 0.34
C MET A 78 18.55 -27.09 -0.87
N ASN A 79 18.48 -25.79 -1.12
CA ASN A 79 19.09 -25.15 -2.28
C ASN A 79 19.83 -23.86 -1.87
N PRO A 80 21.13 -23.72 -2.18
CA PRO A 80 21.93 -22.57 -1.77
C PRO A 80 21.51 -21.25 -2.45
N VAL A 81 20.99 -21.32 -3.69
CA VAL A 81 20.45 -20.14 -4.38
C VAL A 81 19.14 -19.70 -3.72
N THR A 82 18.25 -20.64 -3.39
CA THR A 82 17.03 -20.36 -2.61
C THR A 82 17.37 -19.79 -1.23
N ALA A 83 18.39 -20.32 -0.56
CA ALA A 83 18.90 -19.80 0.72
C ALA A 83 19.34 -18.34 0.59
N LYS A 84 20.09 -18.00 -0.47
CA LYS A 84 20.56 -16.64 -0.71
C LYS A 84 19.42 -15.67 -1.04
N ILE A 85 18.44 -16.09 -1.84
CA ILE A 85 17.21 -15.31 -2.13
C ILE A 85 16.41 -15.09 -0.83
N PHE A 86 16.34 -16.09 0.04
CA PHE A 86 15.69 -15.99 1.35
C PHE A 86 16.44 -15.04 2.29
N CYS A 87 17.78 -15.11 2.34
CA CYS A 87 18.61 -14.17 3.11
C CYS A 87 18.47 -12.72 2.62
N HIS A 88 18.30 -12.51 1.31
CA HIS A 88 17.97 -11.19 0.77
C HIS A 88 16.64 -10.67 1.32
N PHE A 89 15.65 -11.53 1.58
CA PHE A 89 14.47 -11.07 2.30
C PHE A 89 14.83 -10.63 3.71
N VAL A 90 15.44 -11.53 4.49
CA VAL A 90 15.73 -11.35 5.93
C VAL A 90 16.53 -10.08 6.23
N TYR A 91 17.59 -9.82 5.46
CA TYR A 91 18.51 -8.73 5.74
C TYR A 91 18.23 -7.46 4.95
N VAL A 92 17.57 -7.57 3.80
CA VAL A 92 17.43 -6.44 2.87
C VAL A 92 15.99 -5.97 2.75
N LEU A 93 15.00 -6.84 2.55
CA LEU A 93 13.59 -6.44 2.40
C LEU A 93 12.84 -6.34 3.73
N GLY A 94 13.02 -7.30 4.63
CA GLY A 94 12.35 -7.38 5.93
C GLY A 94 12.49 -6.09 6.75
N PRO A 95 13.71 -5.54 6.94
CA PRO A 95 13.90 -4.29 7.67
C PRO A 95 13.20 -3.06 7.06
N ARG A 96 12.68 -3.16 5.82
CA ARG A 96 11.97 -2.07 5.14
C ARG A 96 10.47 -2.06 5.40
N LEU A 97 9.92 -3.20 5.76
CA LEU A 97 8.48 -3.32 5.94
C LEU A 97 8.07 -2.56 7.20
N HIS A 98 6.91 -1.89 7.14
CA HIS A 98 6.44 -1.05 8.23
C HIS A 98 6.16 -1.89 9.49
N GLY A 99 6.67 -1.41 10.62
CA GLY A 99 6.50 -2.05 11.93
C GLY A 99 7.82 -2.45 12.60
N PRO A 100 7.76 -3.27 13.65
CA PRO A 100 8.92 -3.78 14.35
C PRO A 100 9.86 -4.59 13.44
N GLN A 101 11.14 -4.23 13.39
CA GLN A 101 12.14 -4.89 12.52
C GLN A 101 12.24 -6.40 12.79
N ASN A 102 12.09 -6.83 14.04
CA ASN A 102 12.17 -8.24 14.41
C ASN A 102 11.07 -9.10 13.78
N ILE A 103 9.93 -8.54 13.40
CA ILE A 103 8.84 -9.33 12.83
C ILE A 103 9.17 -9.71 11.39
N TRP A 104 9.56 -8.72 10.61
CA TRP A 104 9.82 -8.89 9.19
C TRP A 104 11.17 -9.54 8.91
N SER A 105 12.16 -9.35 9.78
CA SER A 105 13.49 -9.95 9.64
C SER A 105 13.65 -11.28 10.39
N TYR A 106 12.69 -11.68 11.23
CA TYR A 106 12.81 -12.93 12.00
C TYR A 106 11.51 -13.71 12.11
N THR A 107 10.45 -13.14 12.71
CA THR A 107 9.19 -13.88 12.95
C THR A 107 8.53 -14.40 11.67
N ILE A 108 8.38 -13.55 10.65
CA ILE A 108 7.78 -13.92 9.35
C ILE A 108 8.67 -14.90 8.57
N PRO A 109 9.99 -14.67 8.42
CA PRO A 109 10.91 -15.65 7.85
C PRO A 109 10.83 -17.02 8.53
N MET A 110 10.86 -17.06 9.86
CA MET A 110 10.71 -18.28 10.67
C MET A 110 9.40 -18.99 10.37
N LEU A 111 8.28 -18.26 10.43
CA LEU A 111 6.96 -18.78 10.17
C LEU A 111 6.85 -19.39 8.76
N SER A 112 7.49 -18.75 7.78
CA SER A 112 7.45 -19.18 6.38
C SER A 112 8.06 -20.56 6.15
N LEU A 113 9.08 -20.96 6.92
CA LEU A 113 9.71 -22.29 6.80
C LEU A 113 8.74 -23.43 7.07
N SER A 114 7.65 -23.15 7.80
CA SER A 114 6.56 -24.10 8.08
C SER A 114 5.26 -23.80 7.33
N HIS A 115 5.26 -22.75 6.48
CA HIS A 115 4.09 -22.32 5.74
C HIS A 115 4.44 -22.05 4.26
N PRO A 116 4.35 -23.08 3.39
CA PRO A 116 4.79 -22.99 2.00
C PRO A 116 4.22 -21.81 1.18
N PRO A 117 2.92 -21.42 1.28
CA PRO A 117 2.43 -20.23 0.57
C PRO A 117 3.20 -18.95 0.95
N LEU A 118 3.54 -18.79 2.24
CA LEU A 118 4.27 -17.62 2.73
C LEU A 118 5.73 -17.66 2.27
N LEU A 119 6.38 -18.83 2.31
CA LEU A 119 7.75 -18.98 1.82
C LEU A 119 7.86 -18.61 0.34
N HIS A 120 6.97 -19.12 -0.50
CA HIS A 120 6.96 -18.78 -1.92
C HIS A 120 6.67 -17.30 -2.19
N ALA A 121 5.80 -16.66 -1.39
CA ALA A 121 5.58 -15.21 -1.49
C ALA A 121 6.83 -14.40 -1.13
N ILE A 122 7.56 -14.80 -0.08
CA ILE A 122 8.85 -14.20 0.31
C ILE A 122 9.89 -14.36 -0.81
N LEU A 123 10.04 -15.58 -1.34
CA LEU A 123 10.98 -15.86 -2.42
C LEU A 123 10.63 -15.10 -3.70
N ALA A 124 9.34 -14.99 -4.04
CA ALA A 124 8.87 -14.19 -5.17
C ALA A 124 9.30 -12.73 -5.03
N LEU A 125 9.01 -12.10 -3.89
CA LEU A 125 9.35 -10.70 -3.63
C LEU A 125 10.87 -10.47 -3.64
N SER A 126 11.65 -11.35 -3.03
CA SER A 126 13.11 -11.28 -3.08
C SER A 126 13.65 -11.39 -4.50
N SER A 127 13.20 -12.40 -5.26
CA SER A 127 13.62 -12.58 -6.65
C SER A 127 13.23 -11.39 -7.52
N LEU A 128 12.05 -10.78 -7.29
CA LEU A 128 11.63 -9.58 -8.01
C LEU A 128 12.60 -8.44 -7.72
N HIS A 129 12.83 -8.16 -6.44
CA HIS A 129 13.71 -7.08 -6.02
C HIS A 129 15.15 -7.28 -6.53
N ILE A 130 15.69 -8.50 -6.48
CA ILE A 130 17.01 -8.84 -7.05
C ILE A 130 17.02 -8.57 -8.56
N SER A 131 16.00 -9.02 -9.29
CA SER A 131 15.91 -8.82 -10.75
C SER A 131 15.92 -7.33 -11.11
N LYS A 132 15.18 -6.49 -10.36
CA LYS A 132 15.14 -5.04 -10.58
C LYS A 132 16.47 -4.36 -10.28
N LEU A 133 17.20 -4.79 -9.24
CA LEU A 133 18.52 -4.24 -8.92
C LEU A 133 19.62 -4.67 -9.90
N THR A 134 19.52 -5.89 -10.43
CA THR A 134 20.54 -6.48 -11.32
C THR A 134 20.22 -6.30 -12.80
N LYS A 135 19.06 -5.72 -13.14
CA LYS A 135 18.48 -5.72 -14.50
C LYS A 135 18.42 -7.13 -15.11
N GLY A 136 18.22 -8.15 -14.27
CA GLY A 136 18.10 -9.55 -14.66
C GLY A 136 16.66 -9.94 -14.98
N GLY A 137 16.47 -11.15 -15.54
CA GLY A 137 15.13 -11.68 -15.80
C GLY A 137 14.31 -11.92 -14.54
N ASP A 138 13.01 -11.65 -14.61
CA ASP A 138 12.05 -11.79 -13.50
C ASP A 138 11.35 -13.16 -13.45
N LYS A 139 11.62 -14.04 -14.43
CA LYS A 139 11.00 -15.37 -14.55
C LYS A 139 10.98 -16.18 -13.25
N PRO A 140 12.06 -16.29 -12.44
CA PRO A 140 12.01 -17.04 -11.19
C PRO A 140 11.06 -16.41 -10.16
N SER A 141 10.95 -15.10 -10.17
CA SER A 141 10.04 -14.36 -9.31
C SER A 141 8.58 -14.69 -9.63
N LEU A 142 8.22 -14.64 -10.91
CA LEU A 142 6.88 -14.99 -11.40
C LEU A 142 6.51 -16.45 -11.09
N LEU A 143 7.45 -17.38 -11.25
CA LEU A 143 7.24 -18.79 -10.92
C LEU A 143 6.93 -18.97 -9.42
N HIS A 144 7.72 -18.37 -8.52
CA HIS A 144 7.42 -18.40 -7.09
C HIS A 144 6.06 -17.76 -6.76
N TYR A 145 5.74 -16.63 -7.39
CA TYR A 145 4.45 -15.94 -7.23
C TYR A 145 3.28 -16.85 -7.61
N HIS A 146 3.35 -17.55 -8.74
CA HIS A 146 2.29 -18.48 -9.15
C HIS A 146 2.16 -19.71 -8.24
N ILE A 147 3.29 -20.25 -7.75
CA ILE A 147 3.27 -21.33 -6.77
C ILE A 147 2.61 -20.86 -5.46
N ALA A 148 2.96 -19.65 -4.99
CA ALA A 148 2.36 -19.04 -3.81
C ALA A 148 0.84 -18.91 -3.97
N LEU A 149 0.37 -18.37 -5.09
CA LEU A 149 -1.07 -18.25 -5.39
C LEU A 149 -1.80 -19.60 -5.35
N ARG A 150 -1.24 -20.64 -6.01
CA ARG A 150 -1.86 -21.98 -6.05
C ARG A 150 -1.97 -22.57 -4.65
N ARG A 151 -0.91 -22.47 -3.84
CA ARG A 151 -0.89 -23.00 -2.47
C ARG A 151 -1.76 -22.17 -1.53
N LEU A 152 -1.78 -20.85 -1.69
CA LEU A 152 -2.63 -19.95 -0.91
C LEU A 152 -4.12 -20.23 -1.17
N GLY A 153 -4.51 -20.47 -2.42
CA GLY A 153 -5.88 -20.88 -2.75
C GLY A 153 -6.31 -22.15 -2.02
N LYS A 154 -5.45 -23.17 -1.94
CA LYS A 154 -5.70 -24.38 -1.15
C LYS A 154 -5.80 -24.09 0.36
N ALA A 155 -4.92 -23.23 0.89
CA ALA A 155 -4.93 -22.87 2.31
C ALA A 155 -6.21 -22.11 2.72
N ILE A 156 -6.66 -21.17 1.88
CA ILE A 156 -7.90 -20.42 2.09
C ILE A 156 -9.14 -21.32 2.00
N ALA A 157 -9.13 -22.33 1.12
CA ALA A 157 -10.24 -23.28 1.00
C ALA A 157 -10.38 -24.23 2.21
N SER A 158 -9.37 -24.31 3.08
CA SER A 158 -9.37 -25.16 4.27
C SER A 158 -9.63 -24.32 5.53
N ASP A 159 -10.73 -24.56 6.25
CA ASP A 159 -11.05 -23.84 7.50
C ASP A 159 -9.90 -23.84 8.52
N ARG A 160 -9.19 -24.98 8.65
CA ARG A 160 -8.02 -25.11 9.54
C ARG A 160 -6.87 -24.15 9.19
N HIS A 161 -6.64 -23.87 7.92
CA HIS A 161 -5.50 -23.09 7.44
C HIS A 161 -5.89 -21.64 7.14
N ARG A 162 -7.17 -21.37 6.81
CA ARG A 162 -7.69 -20.03 6.49
C ARG A 162 -7.48 -19.05 7.65
N GLY A 163 -7.85 -19.42 8.87
CA GLY A 163 -7.69 -18.58 10.06
C GLY A 163 -6.24 -18.47 10.59
N HIS A 164 -5.27 -19.13 9.95
CA HIS A 164 -3.88 -19.09 10.41
C HIS A 164 -3.23 -17.75 10.05
N VAL A 165 -2.50 -17.15 10.99
CA VAL A 165 -1.84 -15.84 10.79
C VAL A 165 -0.85 -15.83 9.61
N ALA A 166 -0.25 -16.97 9.28
CA ALA A 166 0.63 -17.13 8.12
C ALA A 166 -0.10 -16.99 6.77
N THR A 167 -1.39 -17.33 6.71
CA THR A 167 -2.25 -17.18 5.52
C THR A 167 -2.52 -15.70 5.26
N LEU A 168 -2.83 -14.93 6.31
CA LEU A 168 -2.92 -13.48 6.23
C LEU A 168 -1.59 -12.85 5.81
N ALA A 169 -0.48 -13.25 6.43
CA ALA A 169 0.85 -12.76 6.07
C ALA A 169 1.20 -13.06 4.61
N ALA A 170 0.91 -14.26 4.11
CA ALA A 170 1.15 -14.62 2.70
C ALA A 170 0.34 -13.75 1.74
N THR A 171 -0.93 -13.50 2.07
CA THR A 171 -1.83 -12.64 1.30
C THR A 171 -1.30 -11.21 1.22
N LEU A 172 -0.90 -10.63 2.36
CA LEU A 172 -0.32 -9.28 2.41
C LEU A 172 1.06 -9.19 1.73
N MET A 173 1.87 -10.26 1.79
CA MET A 173 3.14 -10.33 1.09
C MET A 173 2.96 -10.31 -0.43
N LEU A 174 1.95 -11.00 -0.95
CA LEU A 174 1.59 -10.95 -2.38
C LEU A 174 1.02 -9.57 -2.78
N ALA A 175 0.22 -8.96 -1.91
CA ALA A 175 -0.23 -7.58 -2.11
C ALA A 175 0.98 -6.62 -2.22
N TYR A 176 1.98 -6.76 -1.34
CA TYR A 176 3.19 -5.95 -1.40
C TYR A 176 4.05 -6.24 -2.65
N TYR A 177 4.17 -7.51 -3.05
CA TYR A 177 4.79 -7.89 -4.31
C TYR A 177 4.19 -7.12 -5.49
N GLU A 178 2.87 -7.03 -5.55
CA GLU A 178 2.16 -6.36 -6.64
C GLU A 178 2.36 -4.85 -6.61
N THR A 179 2.47 -4.24 -5.43
CA THR A 179 2.91 -2.84 -5.35
C THR A 179 4.37 -2.66 -5.81
N MET A 180 5.28 -3.60 -5.54
CA MET A 180 6.65 -3.52 -6.07
C MET A 180 6.68 -3.65 -7.59
N ALA A 181 5.84 -4.52 -8.16
CA ALA A 181 5.69 -4.74 -9.60
C ALA A 181 4.83 -3.66 -10.30
N ALA A 182 4.16 -2.79 -9.53
CA ALA A 182 3.23 -1.77 -10.00
C ALA A 182 1.97 -2.33 -10.69
N GLU A 183 1.45 -3.43 -10.14
CA GLU A 183 0.27 -4.19 -10.60
C GLU A 183 -0.96 -3.87 -9.74
N HIS A 184 -1.57 -2.69 -9.97
CA HIS A 184 -2.61 -2.14 -9.09
C HIS A 184 -3.88 -3.00 -8.95
N ASP A 185 -4.36 -3.64 -10.01
CA ASP A 185 -5.60 -4.43 -9.98
C ASP A 185 -5.45 -5.71 -9.14
N LYS A 186 -4.30 -6.38 -9.28
CA LYS A 186 -3.97 -7.57 -8.49
C LYS A 186 -3.78 -7.19 -7.03
N TRP A 187 -3.08 -6.08 -6.78
CA TRP A 187 -2.90 -5.53 -5.44
C TRP A 187 -4.24 -5.28 -4.75
N SER A 188 -5.15 -4.57 -5.42
CA SER A 188 -6.50 -4.33 -4.89
C SER A 188 -7.24 -5.63 -4.57
N SER A 189 -7.14 -6.65 -5.44
CA SER A 189 -7.76 -7.95 -5.21
C SER A 189 -7.22 -8.66 -3.96
N HIS A 190 -5.91 -8.61 -3.71
CA HIS A 190 -5.32 -9.19 -2.49
C HIS A 190 -5.69 -8.43 -1.23
N ILE A 191 -5.86 -7.11 -1.27
CA ILE A 191 -6.40 -6.34 -0.14
C ILE A 191 -7.83 -6.80 0.20
N HIS A 192 -8.68 -7.01 -0.80
CA HIS A 192 -10.03 -7.56 -0.57
C HIS A 192 -10.01 -8.98 0.01
N GLY A 193 -9.06 -9.82 -0.41
CA GLY A 193 -8.84 -11.13 0.20
C GLY A 193 -8.38 -11.03 1.66
N ALA A 194 -7.44 -10.12 1.95
CA ALA A 194 -6.92 -9.89 3.29
C ALA A 194 -8.00 -9.39 4.26
N LYS A 195 -8.92 -8.52 3.80
CA LYS A 195 -10.10 -8.10 4.58
C LYS A 195 -10.88 -9.30 5.12
N GLN A 196 -11.13 -10.32 4.30
CA GLN A 196 -11.92 -11.49 4.76
C GLN A 196 -11.17 -12.27 5.83
N LEU A 197 -9.86 -12.44 5.67
CA LEU A 197 -9.02 -13.09 6.67
C LEU A 197 -8.97 -12.29 7.99
N LEU A 198 -8.95 -10.95 7.91
CA LEU A 198 -8.99 -10.09 9.10
C LEU A 198 -10.30 -10.20 9.87
N LYS A 199 -11.44 -10.43 9.19
CA LYS A 199 -12.72 -10.67 9.87
C LYS A 199 -12.74 -11.94 10.72
N GLU A 200 -11.82 -12.86 10.50
CA GLU A 200 -11.66 -14.08 11.29
C GLU A 200 -10.74 -13.89 12.51
N VAL A 201 -10.10 -12.72 12.66
CA VAL A 201 -9.22 -12.41 13.80
C VAL A 201 -10.03 -12.01 15.03
N ASP A 202 -9.70 -12.60 16.17
CA ASP A 202 -10.25 -12.24 17.48
C ASP A 202 -9.54 -10.98 18.02
N PHE A 203 -10.03 -9.83 17.60
CA PHE A 203 -9.46 -8.52 17.98
C PHE A 203 -9.68 -8.15 19.45
N ASP A 204 -10.67 -8.75 20.14
CA ASP A 204 -10.85 -8.56 21.59
C ASP A 204 -9.61 -9.10 22.34
N ARG A 205 -9.11 -10.27 21.94
CA ARG A 205 -7.87 -10.83 22.49
C ARG A 205 -6.63 -10.02 22.10
N VAL A 206 -6.58 -9.49 20.87
CA VAL A 206 -5.47 -8.64 20.42
C VAL A 206 -5.42 -7.36 21.26
N THR A 207 -6.56 -6.72 21.48
CA THR A 207 -6.67 -5.50 22.30
C THR A 207 -6.20 -5.75 23.72
N LYS A 208 -6.72 -6.80 24.38
CA LYS A 208 -6.30 -7.19 25.73
C LYS A 208 -4.79 -7.42 25.83
N ARG A 209 -4.17 -7.95 24.78
CA ARG A 209 -2.72 -8.16 24.73
C ARG A 209 -1.95 -6.84 24.64
N VAL A 210 -2.41 -5.88 23.83
CA VAL A 210 -1.71 -4.59 23.69
C VAL A 210 -1.75 -3.84 25.03
N GLU A 211 -2.92 -3.79 25.68
CA GLU A 211 -3.08 -3.19 27.01
C GLU A 211 -2.11 -3.81 28.05
N LEU A 212 -2.00 -5.14 28.09
CA LEU A 212 -1.05 -5.82 28.97
C LEU A 212 0.42 -5.46 28.68
N ALA A 213 0.79 -5.20 27.42
CA ALA A 213 2.15 -4.77 27.08
C ALA A 213 2.45 -3.36 27.60
N ASP A 214 1.48 -2.46 27.47
CA ASP A 214 1.62 -1.09 27.94
C ASP A 214 1.75 -1.05 29.47
N ASP A 215 0.97 -1.88 30.18
CA ASP A 215 1.07 -2.07 31.63
C ASP A 215 2.46 -2.61 32.03
N GLU A 216 2.97 -3.63 31.32
CA GLU A 216 4.31 -4.18 31.56
C GLU A 216 5.41 -3.12 31.33
N GLU A 217 5.32 -2.32 30.27
CA GLU A 217 6.30 -1.26 29.96
C GLU A 217 6.27 -0.14 31.01
N ALA A 218 5.07 0.24 31.48
CA ALA A 218 4.90 1.22 32.54
C ALA A 218 5.59 0.75 33.85
N LEU A 219 5.33 -0.50 34.27
CA LEU A 219 5.92 -1.09 35.47
C LEU A 219 7.46 -1.18 35.39
N ILE A 220 8.01 -1.60 34.25
CA ILE A 220 9.47 -1.66 34.03
C ILE A 220 10.09 -0.26 34.13
N THR A 221 9.39 0.76 33.62
CA THR A 221 9.84 2.15 33.66
C THR A 221 9.82 2.70 35.09
N GLU A 222 8.84 2.31 35.91
CA GLU A 222 8.75 2.70 37.32
C GLU A 222 9.84 2.07 38.20
N GLN A 223 10.25 0.84 37.90
CA GLN A 223 11.23 0.08 38.69
C GLN A 223 12.70 0.45 38.43
N ARG A 224 13.00 1.34 37.48
CA ARG A 224 14.38 1.78 37.19
C ARG A 224 14.87 2.83 38.22
N PRO A 225 15.98 2.59 38.94
CA PRO A 225 16.48 3.53 39.95
C PRO A 225 16.94 4.86 39.32
N ALA A 226 16.58 5.97 39.96
CA ALA A 226 16.90 7.33 39.55
C ALA A 226 18.36 7.71 39.84
N ASN A 227 19.32 6.99 39.25
CA ASN A 227 20.73 7.34 39.35
C ASN A 227 21.15 8.19 38.14
N GLY A 228 21.15 9.51 38.34
CA GLY A 228 21.73 10.50 37.43
C GLY A 228 20.69 11.43 36.81
N ALA A 229 20.72 12.70 37.21
CA ALA A 229 20.02 13.79 36.54
C ALA A 229 20.53 13.93 35.10
N SER A 230 19.89 13.23 34.18
CA SER A 230 20.17 13.21 32.75
C SER A 230 18.84 13.38 32.00
N LEU A 231 18.88 13.74 30.71
CA LEU A 231 17.75 13.92 29.77
C LEU A 231 16.61 12.87 29.89
N LEU A 232 16.92 11.70 30.46
CA LEU A 232 15.98 10.64 30.82
C LEU A 232 14.95 11.06 31.89
N HIS A 233 15.30 11.93 32.85
CA HIS A 233 14.38 12.46 33.87
C HIS A 233 13.39 13.46 33.27
N GLN A 234 13.84 14.33 32.34
CA GLN A 234 12.93 15.19 31.56
C GLN A 234 12.02 14.36 30.63
N ARG A 235 12.53 13.27 30.04
CA ARG A 235 11.72 12.27 29.31
C ARG A 235 10.71 11.54 30.20
N ARG A 236 11.02 11.33 31.49
CA ARG A 236 10.11 10.73 32.48
C ARG A 236 8.96 11.66 32.83
N LEU A 237 9.26 12.94 33.11
CA LEU A 237 8.25 13.96 33.41
C LEU A 237 7.32 14.23 32.22
N ARG A 238 7.87 14.30 30.99
CA ARG A 238 7.06 14.47 29.77
C ARG A 238 6.18 13.26 29.48
N ARG A 239 6.67 12.04 29.75
CA ARG A 239 5.86 10.81 29.66
C ARG A 239 4.78 10.77 30.74
N GLN A 240 5.09 11.17 31.98
CA GLN A 240 4.11 11.18 33.08
C GLN A 240 2.98 12.20 32.88
N MET A 241 3.24 13.36 32.26
CA MET A 241 2.18 14.31 31.90
C MET A 241 1.27 13.82 30.76
N ILE A 242 1.68 12.78 30.02
CA ILE A 242 0.92 12.13 28.95
C ILE A 242 0.36 10.76 29.43
N ALA A 243 0.73 10.30 30.63
CA ALA A 243 0.46 8.95 31.16
C ALA A 243 -0.86 8.84 31.95
N ASP A 244 -1.81 9.74 31.71
CA ASP A 244 -3.16 9.49 32.19
C ASP A 244 -3.83 8.62 31.11
N ASP A 245 -4.12 7.34 31.39
CA ASP A 245 -4.73 6.43 30.41
C ASP A 245 -6.06 6.99 29.85
N GLN A 246 -6.70 7.90 30.59
CA GLN A 246 -7.85 8.66 30.09
C GLN A 246 -7.50 9.64 28.97
N VAL A 247 -6.29 10.21 28.97
CA VAL A 247 -5.81 11.12 27.92
C VAL A 247 -5.57 10.37 26.60
N ASP A 248 -5.06 9.14 26.64
CA ASP A 248 -4.85 8.34 25.42
C ASP A 248 -6.18 7.85 24.82
N ASP A 249 -7.13 7.39 25.64
CA ASP A 249 -8.48 7.04 25.19
C ASP A 249 -9.25 8.26 24.63
N ASN A 250 -9.08 9.45 25.26
CA ASN A 250 -9.64 10.70 24.75
C ASN A 250 -8.98 11.13 23.43
N PHE A 251 -7.67 10.94 23.30
CA PHE A 251 -6.92 11.26 22.09
C PHE A 251 -7.29 10.31 20.95
N LYS A 252 -7.38 9.00 21.18
CA LYS A 252 -7.91 8.02 20.21
C LYS A 252 -9.32 8.39 19.78
N SER A 253 -10.19 8.78 20.71
CA SER A 253 -11.56 9.22 20.42
C SER A 253 -11.58 10.46 19.52
N LEU A 254 -10.70 11.43 19.78
CA LEU A 254 -10.51 12.61 18.95
C LEU A 254 -10.10 12.23 17.51
N LEU A 255 -9.13 11.31 17.36
CA LEU A 255 -8.67 10.84 16.05
C LEU A 255 -9.80 10.14 15.27
N MET A 256 -10.54 9.26 15.95
CA MET A 256 -11.62 8.47 15.36
C MET A 256 -12.87 9.29 15.01
N GLY A 257 -13.11 10.43 15.68
CA GLY A 257 -14.32 11.23 15.51
C GLY A 257 -15.56 10.67 16.21
N SER A 258 -15.45 9.48 16.80
CA SER A 258 -16.46 8.93 17.67
C SER A 258 -16.31 9.52 19.07
N LYS A 259 -17.41 10.03 19.64
CA LYS A 259 -17.55 10.11 21.10
C LYS A 259 -17.62 8.68 21.62
N VAL A 260 -16.47 8.01 21.73
CA VAL A 260 -16.39 6.66 22.28
C VAL A 260 -16.81 6.78 23.74
N LYS A 261 -18.11 6.62 24.02
CA LYS A 261 -18.50 6.00 25.27
C LYS A 261 -17.99 4.59 25.13
N ARG A 262 -16.73 4.36 25.51
CA ARG A 262 -16.27 3.02 25.85
C ARG A 262 -17.31 2.62 26.87
N GLN A 263 -18.26 1.76 26.47
CA GLN A 263 -19.08 1.12 27.49
C GLN A 263 -18.00 0.53 28.38
N ASN A 264 -17.93 1.01 29.62
CA ASN A 264 -17.40 0.23 30.71
C ASN A 264 -18.23 -1.05 30.63
N LYS A 265 -17.87 -1.99 29.73
CA LYS A 265 -18.08 -3.40 29.93
C LYS A 265 -17.33 -3.57 31.22
N ALA A 266 -18.08 -3.43 32.32
CA ALA A 266 -17.61 -3.61 33.67
C ALA A 266 -16.66 -4.78 33.58
N LYS A 267 -15.41 -4.60 34.03
CA LYS A 267 -14.38 -5.64 34.04
C LYS A 267 -15.09 -6.91 34.52
N LYS A 268 -15.59 -7.72 33.59
CA LYS A 268 -16.06 -9.05 33.92
C LYS A 268 -14.73 -9.69 34.10
N ALA A 269 -14.30 -9.72 35.36
CA ALA A 269 -13.28 -10.60 35.85
C ALA A 269 -13.79 -12.03 35.62
N HIS A 270 -13.99 -12.40 34.36
CA HIS A 270 -13.75 -13.76 33.99
C HIS A 270 -12.27 -13.96 34.27
N SER A 271 -12.00 -14.95 35.10
CA SER A 271 -10.67 -15.50 35.34
C SER A 271 -10.16 -16.08 34.03
N ASP A 272 -9.88 -15.22 33.05
CA ASP A 272 -9.29 -15.62 31.80
C ASP A 272 -7.90 -16.11 32.13
N ARG A 273 -7.61 -17.34 31.72
CA ARG A 273 -6.27 -17.91 31.86
C ARG A 273 -5.25 -16.93 31.25
N PRO A 274 -4.04 -16.81 31.84
CA PRO A 274 -2.98 -16.04 31.22
C PRO A 274 -2.71 -16.59 29.82
N PHE A 275 -2.41 -15.69 28.89
CA PHE A 275 -2.01 -16.08 27.54
C PHE A 275 -0.72 -16.89 27.60
N THR A 276 -0.67 -17.98 26.83
CA THR A 276 0.59 -18.71 26.62
C THR A 276 1.54 -17.85 25.77
N LYS A 277 2.86 -18.08 25.87
CA LYS A 277 3.86 -17.36 25.07
C LYS A 277 3.56 -17.40 23.56
N LYS A 278 3.15 -18.55 23.04
CA LYS A 278 2.76 -18.73 21.63
C LYS A 278 1.54 -17.88 21.24
N GLU A 279 0.56 -17.78 22.13
CA GLU A 279 -0.60 -16.92 21.90
C GLU A 279 -0.19 -15.44 21.90
N LEU A 280 0.66 -15.02 22.83
CA LEU A 280 1.19 -13.64 22.86
C LEU A 280 1.91 -13.28 21.54
N GLU A 281 2.74 -14.19 21.03
CA GLU A 281 3.45 -14.02 19.74
C GLU A 281 2.48 -13.94 18.55
N THR A 282 1.43 -14.77 18.55
CA THR A 282 0.41 -14.78 17.50
C THR A 282 -0.41 -13.49 17.50
N LEU A 283 -0.87 -13.05 18.68
CA LEU A 283 -1.66 -11.83 18.85
C LEU A 283 -0.86 -10.58 18.45
N ARG A 284 0.44 -10.54 18.81
CA ARG A 284 1.35 -9.48 18.36
C ARG A 284 1.43 -9.46 16.84
N LEU A 285 1.71 -10.61 16.22
CA LEU A 285 1.80 -10.69 14.77
C LEU A 285 0.50 -10.28 14.07
N GLN A 286 -0.67 -10.63 14.61
CA GLN A 286 -1.96 -10.17 14.08
C GLN A 286 -2.11 -8.64 14.13
N SER A 287 -1.73 -8.00 15.23
CA SER A 287 -1.72 -6.53 15.34
C SER A 287 -0.79 -5.88 14.31
N ASP A 288 0.41 -6.43 14.13
CA ASP A 288 1.37 -5.93 13.16
C ASP A 288 0.90 -6.06 11.70
N LEU A 289 0.28 -7.19 11.36
CA LEU A 289 -0.31 -7.40 10.03
C LEU A 289 -1.54 -6.52 9.80
N PHE A 290 -2.35 -6.25 10.83
CA PHE A 290 -3.47 -5.32 10.74
C PHE A 290 -2.99 -3.91 10.37
N TRP A 291 -2.00 -3.37 11.08
CA TRP A 291 -1.49 -2.03 10.80
C TRP A 291 -0.73 -1.92 9.47
N TRP A 292 -0.19 -3.03 8.99
CA TRP A 292 0.37 -3.07 7.63
C TRP A 292 -0.73 -3.10 6.56
N TYR A 293 -1.84 -3.80 6.82
CA TYR A 293 -3.02 -3.80 5.95
C TYR A 293 -3.67 -2.42 5.87
N THR A 294 -3.91 -1.74 7.00
CA THR A 294 -4.62 -0.45 7.03
C THR A 294 -3.91 0.61 6.20
N LYS A 295 -2.58 0.62 6.22
CA LYS A 295 -1.77 1.45 5.32
C LYS A 295 -2.07 1.19 3.85
N MET A 296 -2.06 -0.06 3.41
CA MET A 296 -2.34 -0.40 2.01
C MET A 296 -3.78 -0.05 1.63
N ASP A 297 -4.73 -0.27 2.54
CA ASP A 297 -6.14 0.06 2.36
C ASP A 297 -6.35 1.56 2.17
N CYS A 298 -5.75 2.40 3.03
CA CYS A 298 -5.73 3.85 2.88
C CYS A 298 -5.19 4.27 1.50
N PHE A 299 -4.04 3.73 1.08
CA PHE A 299 -3.44 4.08 -0.21
C PHE A 299 -4.31 3.65 -1.39
N GLN A 300 -4.96 2.49 -1.31
CA GLN A 300 -5.87 2.00 -2.34
C GLN A 300 -7.09 2.92 -2.45
N SER A 301 -7.69 3.30 -1.32
CA SER A 301 -8.85 4.22 -1.28
C SER A 301 -8.50 5.59 -1.84
N LEU A 302 -7.38 6.20 -1.41
CA LEU A 302 -6.94 7.51 -1.87
C LEU A 302 -6.67 7.58 -3.38
N LEU A 303 -6.02 6.56 -3.95
CA LEU A 303 -5.71 6.52 -5.38
C LEU A 303 -6.98 6.30 -6.20
N SER A 304 -7.78 5.31 -5.85
CA SER A 304 -8.97 4.91 -6.62
C SER A 304 -10.18 5.82 -6.42
N GLY A 305 -10.21 6.58 -5.31
CA GLY A 305 -11.41 7.30 -4.87
C GLY A 305 -12.53 6.36 -4.42
N CYS A 306 -12.24 5.07 -4.22
CA CYS A 306 -13.21 4.08 -3.73
C CYS A 306 -13.24 4.06 -2.19
N PRO A 307 -14.32 3.53 -1.59
CA PRO A 307 -14.35 3.11 -0.19
C PRO A 307 -13.09 2.43 0.31
N LEU A 308 -12.83 2.58 1.62
CA LEU A 308 -11.92 1.66 2.31
C LEU A 308 -12.47 0.24 2.17
N VAL A 309 -11.57 -0.70 1.90
CA VAL A 309 -11.92 -2.10 1.73
C VAL A 309 -12.42 -2.66 3.05
N LEU A 310 -11.75 -2.38 4.17
CA LEU A 310 -12.26 -2.64 5.51
C LEU A 310 -12.96 -1.38 6.03
N ASP A 311 -14.27 -1.47 6.27
CA ASP A 311 -15.05 -0.34 6.75
C ASP A 311 -14.44 0.26 8.03
N TYR A 312 -14.33 1.58 8.05
CA TYR A 312 -13.57 2.31 9.08
C TYR A 312 -14.06 2.06 10.51
N ILE A 313 -15.34 1.73 10.68
CA ILE A 313 -15.93 1.38 11.97
C ILE A 313 -15.26 0.18 12.67
N HIS A 314 -14.53 -0.67 11.93
CA HIS A 314 -13.83 -1.83 12.49
C HIS A 314 -12.38 -1.53 12.84
N TRP A 315 -11.88 -0.31 12.59
CA TRP A 315 -10.46 0.00 12.77
C TRP A 315 -10.08 0.22 14.23
N ASP A 316 -11.05 0.53 15.09
CA ASP A 316 -10.86 0.69 16.52
C ASP A 316 -10.59 -0.63 17.26
N GLN A 317 -10.90 -1.76 16.62
CA GLN A 317 -10.75 -3.12 17.11
C GLN A 317 -9.28 -3.51 17.34
N CYS A 318 -8.33 -2.88 16.63
CA CYS A 318 -6.92 -3.06 16.88
C CYS A 318 -6.32 -1.73 17.38
N PRO A 319 -5.88 -1.63 18.64
CA PRO A 319 -5.25 -0.41 19.12
C PRO A 319 -3.88 -0.17 18.43
N PRO A 320 -3.42 1.10 18.37
CA PRO A 320 -2.05 1.42 17.98
C PRO A 320 -1.03 0.64 18.80
N ARG A 321 0.07 0.19 18.18
CA ARG A 321 1.02 -0.74 18.80
C ARG A 321 1.94 -0.12 19.85
N SER A 322 2.01 1.21 19.89
CA SER A 322 2.83 1.95 20.85
C SER A 322 2.35 3.40 20.92
N ARG A 323 2.64 4.05 22.04
CA ARG A 323 2.27 5.45 22.30
C ARG A 323 2.85 6.39 21.25
N ILE A 324 2.06 7.40 20.89
CA ILE A 324 2.48 8.48 19.99
C ILE A 324 3.72 9.22 20.53
N GLY A 325 4.60 9.64 19.62
CA GLY A 325 5.80 10.41 19.97
C GLY A 325 6.95 9.57 20.56
N THR A 326 6.82 8.24 20.63
CA THR A 326 7.88 7.38 21.18
C THR A 326 9.00 7.15 20.15
N LEU A 327 10.20 7.64 20.44
CA LEU A 327 11.34 7.56 19.51
C LEU A 327 11.84 6.14 19.20
N GLY A 328 11.73 5.21 20.15
CA GLY A 328 12.15 3.81 19.95
C GLY A 328 11.15 3.01 19.10
N THR A 329 9.93 3.50 18.96
CA THR A 329 8.80 2.81 18.33
C THR A 329 8.01 3.78 17.44
N PRO A 330 8.64 4.42 16.44
CA PRO A 330 7.98 5.40 15.57
C PRO A 330 6.82 4.82 14.74
N TYR A 331 6.75 3.48 14.63
CA TYR A 331 5.61 2.79 14.05
C TYR A 331 4.32 3.01 14.87
N GLY A 332 4.39 3.20 16.19
CA GLY A 332 3.22 3.55 17.01
C GLY A 332 2.62 4.91 16.62
N SER A 333 3.46 5.93 16.42
CA SER A 333 3.03 7.22 15.85
C SER A 333 2.45 7.07 14.44
N SER A 334 2.98 6.13 13.65
CA SER A 334 2.46 5.83 12.32
C SER A 334 1.08 5.17 12.37
N ASP A 335 0.82 4.31 13.36
CA ASP A 335 -0.49 3.69 13.58
C ASP A 335 -1.55 4.76 13.87
N HIS A 336 -1.27 5.71 14.76
CA HIS A 336 -2.15 6.86 15.03
C HIS A 336 -2.41 7.70 13.77
N TYR A 337 -1.37 7.93 12.96
CA TYR A 337 -1.51 8.60 11.68
C TYR A 337 -2.43 7.83 10.73
N PHE A 338 -2.24 6.52 10.55
CA PHE A 338 -3.07 5.72 9.64
C PHE A 338 -4.51 5.60 10.15
N LEU A 339 -4.72 5.60 11.46
CA LEU A 339 -6.05 5.67 12.06
C LEU A 339 -6.78 6.94 11.61
N LEU A 340 -6.14 8.11 11.72
CA LEU A 340 -6.72 9.37 11.29
C LEU A 340 -6.82 9.50 9.75
N LEU A 341 -5.84 8.97 9.02
CA LEU A 341 -5.91 8.90 7.56
C LEU A 341 -7.09 8.05 7.08
N GLY A 342 -7.39 6.94 7.77
CA GLY A 342 -8.57 6.12 7.50
C GLY A 342 -9.87 6.93 7.65
N ARG A 343 -10.00 7.74 8.71
CA ARG A 343 -11.14 8.64 8.88
C ARG A 343 -11.27 9.62 7.71
N LEU A 344 -10.14 10.18 7.27
CA LEU A 344 -10.10 11.10 6.14
C LEU A 344 -10.54 10.41 4.83
N CYS A 345 -10.07 9.19 4.58
CA CYS A 345 -10.47 8.39 3.40
C CYS A 345 -11.97 8.10 3.42
N ASP A 346 -12.49 7.69 4.58
CA ASP A 346 -13.91 7.41 4.77
C ASP A 346 -14.77 8.66 4.56
N PHE A 347 -14.38 9.79 5.14
CA PHE A 347 -15.02 11.10 4.93
C PHE A 347 -15.03 11.49 3.44
N GLN A 348 -13.89 11.39 2.76
CA GLN A 348 -13.76 11.75 1.35
C GLN A 348 -14.79 11.00 0.50
N VAL A 349 -14.96 9.70 0.73
CA VAL A 349 -15.89 8.85 -0.04
C VAL A 349 -17.34 9.13 0.34
N ARG A 350 -17.68 9.27 1.63
CA ARG A 350 -19.05 9.58 2.07
C ARG A 350 -19.53 10.92 1.52
N ASP A 351 -18.66 11.93 1.50
CA ASP A 351 -18.99 13.28 1.02
C ASP A 351 -19.18 13.35 -0.51
N LEU A 352 -18.73 12.34 -1.28
CA LEU A 352 -18.91 12.31 -2.74
C LEU A 352 -20.39 12.33 -3.14
N ALA A 353 -21.27 11.63 -2.41
CA ALA A 353 -22.70 11.57 -2.74
C ALA A 353 -23.34 12.98 -2.67
N ARG A 354 -23.04 13.73 -1.60
CA ARG A 354 -23.46 15.12 -1.45
C ARG A 354 -22.85 16.02 -2.52
N LYS A 355 -21.54 15.93 -2.79
CA LYS A 355 -20.88 16.73 -3.84
C LYS A 355 -21.49 16.51 -5.22
N LYS A 356 -21.84 15.27 -5.56
CA LYS A 356 -22.56 14.93 -6.80
C LYS A 356 -23.95 15.55 -6.83
N ALA A 357 -24.69 15.52 -5.73
CA ALA A 357 -26.00 16.17 -5.64
C ALA A 357 -25.91 17.70 -5.80
N VAL A 358 -24.91 18.34 -5.19
CA VAL A 358 -24.64 19.78 -5.39
C VAL A 358 -24.27 20.10 -6.84
N LEU A 359 -23.44 19.26 -7.47
CA LEU A 359 -23.09 19.40 -8.89
C LEU A 359 -24.34 19.27 -9.79
N ALA A 360 -25.19 18.29 -9.51
CA ALA A 360 -26.44 18.06 -10.24
C ALA A 360 -27.41 19.25 -10.08
N ALA A 361 -27.54 19.80 -8.87
CA ALA A 361 -28.35 20.98 -8.59
C ALA A 361 -27.83 22.25 -9.31
N ASN A 362 -26.55 22.28 -9.69
CA ASN A 362 -25.91 23.34 -10.45
C ASN A 362 -25.79 22.99 -11.96
N ASN A 363 -26.75 22.25 -12.53
CA ASN A 363 -26.76 21.84 -13.95
C ASN A 363 -25.48 21.09 -14.39
N GLY A 364 -24.90 20.28 -13.51
CA GLY A 364 -23.68 19.52 -13.80
C GLY A 364 -22.39 20.35 -13.73
N GLN A 365 -22.45 21.63 -13.34
CA GLN A 365 -21.30 22.51 -13.23
C GLN A 365 -20.89 22.75 -11.77
N TRP A 366 -19.60 22.69 -11.50
CA TRP A 366 -19.09 23.11 -10.20
C TRP A 366 -19.03 24.64 -10.17
N ILE A 367 -19.74 25.23 -9.21
CA ILE A 367 -19.75 26.68 -8.98
C ILE A 367 -18.96 26.96 -7.70
N PRO A 368 -17.88 27.76 -7.76
CA PRO A 368 -17.11 28.10 -6.57
C PRO A 368 -18.00 28.78 -5.51
N PRO A 369 -17.76 28.54 -4.21
CA PRO A 369 -18.42 29.31 -3.15
C PRO A 369 -17.96 30.78 -3.17
N PRO A 370 -18.72 31.71 -2.56
CA PRO A 370 -18.35 33.13 -2.49
C PRO A 370 -16.95 33.37 -1.91
N GLU A 371 -16.54 32.56 -0.94
CA GLU A 371 -15.22 32.58 -0.31
C GLU A 371 -14.07 32.24 -1.27
N MET A 372 -14.39 31.67 -2.43
CA MET A 372 -13.44 31.36 -3.51
C MET A 372 -13.70 32.21 -4.76
N ASN A 373 -14.15 33.45 -4.56
CA ASN A 373 -14.51 34.39 -5.63
C ASN A 373 -15.65 33.90 -6.54
N GLY A 374 -16.53 33.04 -6.02
CA GLY A 374 -17.73 32.63 -6.72
C GLY A 374 -18.88 33.65 -6.61
N PRO A 375 -19.87 33.57 -7.50
CA PRO A 375 -21.04 34.44 -7.42
C PRO A 375 -21.83 34.18 -6.12
N PRO A 376 -22.47 35.21 -5.52
CA PRO A 376 -23.38 35.03 -4.40
C PRO A 376 -24.44 33.97 -4.72
N ARG A 377 -24.81 33.13 -3.73
CA ARG A 377 -25.79 32.03 -3.92
C ARG A 377 -27.11 32.51 -4.55
N SER A 378 -27.50 33.78 -4.36
CA SER A 378 -28.72 34.40 -4.91
C SER A 378 -28.64 34.85 -6.37
N GLN A 379 -27.45 34.89 -6.99
CA GLN A 379 -27.23 35.37 -8.37
C GLN A 379 -26.69 34.26 -9.28
N ARG A 380 -26.93 32.99 -8.94
CA ARG A 380 -26.45 31.86 -9.75
C ARG A 380 -27.18 31.85 -11.10
N PRO A 381 -26.47 31.91 -12.24
CA PRO A 381 -27.12 31.92 -13.55
C PRO A 381 -27.82 30.59 -13.83
N HIS A 382 -29.13 30.63 -14.10
CA HIS A 382 -29.88 29.52 -14.69
C HIS A 382 -29.61 29.45 -16.19
N PHE A 383 -28.39 29.12 -16.60
CA PHE A 383 -28.14 28.76 -18.00
C PHE A 383 -27.92 27.25 -18.10
N ALA A 384 -28.77 26.60 -18.90
CA ALA A 384 -28.61 25.21 -19.31
C ALA A 384 -27.94 25.19 -20.71
N PRO A 385 -26.87 24.42 -20.95
CA PRO A 385 -26.54 24.01 -22.30
C PRO A 385 -27.42 22.82 -22.70
N PRO A 386 -27.98 22.78 -23.92
CA PRO A 386 -28.61 21.57 -24.46
C PRO A 386 -27.53 20.53 -24.78
N ASN A 387 -27.77 19.26 -24.43
CA ASN A 387 -27.04 18.08 -24.92
C ASN A 387 -25.52 18.04 -24.69
N TYR A 388 -25.05 18.17 -23.44
CA TYR A 388 -23.71 17.72 -23.09
C TYR A 388 -23.76 16.29 -22.54
N ILE A 389 -23.33 15.32 -23.34
CA ILE A 389 -23.01 13.97 -22.84
C ILE A 389 -21.70 14.12 -22.06
N ALA A 390 -21.78 14.06 -20.73
CA ALA A 390 -20.60 14.15 -19.89
C ALA A 390 -19.70 12.91 -20.12
N PRO A 391 -18.41 13.08 -20.43
CA PRO A 391 -17.46 11.96 -20.52
C PRO A 391 -17.39 11.20 -19.18
N PRO A 392 -16.97 9.91 -19.18
CA PRO A 392 -16.82 9.12 -17.97
C PRO A 392 -16.00 9.87 -16.91
N VAL A 393 -16.67 10.24 -15.81
CA VAL A 393 -16.10 11.09 -14.77
C VAL A 393 -15.25 10.25 -13.82
N GLN A 394 -13.93 10.47 -13.83
CA GLN A 394 -13.01 9.90 -12.84
C GLN A 394 -13.03 10.73 -11.57
N TYR A 395 -13.42 10.11 -10.46
CA TYR A 395 -13.45 10.75 -9.14
C TYR A 395 -12.14 10.55 -8.37
N GLY A 396 -11.46 9.42 -8.60
CA GLY A 396 -10.11 9.14 -8.09
C GLY A 396 -8.99 9.68 -8.99
N MET A 397 -7.75 9.37 -8.61
CA MET A 397 -6.52 9.67 -9.36
C MET A 397 -6.12 8.52 -10.30
N ILE A 398 -6.65 7.33 -10.06
CA ILE A 398 -6.64 6.20 -10.98
C ILE A 398 -8.10 5.81 -11.31
N PRO A 399 -8.39 5.33 -12.52
CA PRO A 399 -9.62 4.68 -12.88
C PRO A 399 -9.94 3.52 -11.95
N THR A 400 -11.24 3.34 -11.79
CA THR A 400 -11.81 2.29 -10.97
C THR A 400 -11.67 0.93 -11.66
N PRO A 401 -11.42 -0.16 -10.90
CA PRO A 401 -11.48 -1.52 -11.44
C PRO A 401 -12.81 -1.81 -12.14
N ASN A 402 -12.78 -2.60 -13.21
CA ASN A 402 -13.97 -3.00 -13.96
C ASN A 402 -14.82 -3.99 -13.15
N GLY A 403 -15.78 -3.47 -12.38
CA GLY A 403 -16.76 -4.26 -11.62
C GLY A 403 -16.30 -4.63 -10.20
N PRO A 404 -17.20 -5.24 -9.39
CA PRO A 404 -16.86 -5.64 -8.03
C PRO A 404 -15.76 -6.71 -8.03
N PRO A 405 -14.85 -6.70 -7.04
CA PRO A 405 -13.78 -7.69 -6.96
C PRO A 405 -14.37 -9.10 -6.84
N ARG A 406 -14.00 -10.00 -7.77
CA ARG A 406 -14.45 -11.39 -7.74
C ARG A 406 -13.73 -12.15 -6.62
N MET A 407 -14.46 -12.43 -5.55
CA MET A 407 -13.95 -13.19 -4.39
C MET A 407 -13.74 -14.67 -4.75
N PRO A 408 -12.71 -15.35 -4.19
CA PRO A 408 -12.61 -16.81 -4.23
C PRO A 408 -13.89 -17.45 -3.69
N SER A 409 -14.34 -18.56 -4.30
CA SER A 409 -15.57 -19.27 -3.91
C SER A 409 -15.63 -19.62 -2.42
N ALA A 410 -14.46 -19.86 -1.81
CA ALA A 410 -14.29 -20.16 -0.39
C ALA A 410 -14.81 -19.07 0.57
N PHE A 411 -14.93 -17.81 0.12
CA PHE A 411 -15.43 -16.71 0.95
C PHE A 411 -16.93 -16.42 0.76
N GLY A 412 -17.61 -17.15 -0.13
CA GLY A 412 -19.03 -16.97 -0.44
C GLY A 412 -19.35 -15.60 -1.06
N ALA A 413 -20.31 -15.55 -1.98
CA ALA A 413 -20.88 -14.28 -2.44
C ALA A 413 -21.92 -13.82 -1.42
N VAL A 414 -21.49 -13.30 -0.27
CA VAL A 414 -22.42 -12.59 0.63
C VAL A 414 -22.55 -11.16 0.10
N PRO A 415 -23.75 -10.69 -0.29
CA PRO A 415 -23.97 -9.28 -0.58
C PRO A 415 -23.64 -8.50 0.69
N VAL A 416 -22.54 -7.76 0.68
CA VAL A 416 -22.20 -6.88 1.79
C VAL A 416 -23.07 -5.63 1.62
N PRO A 417 -23.93 -5.29 2.60
CA PRO A 417 -24.65 -4.02 2.58
C PRO A 417 -23.64 -2.88 2.43
N SER A 418 -23.89 -1.96 1.50
CA SER A 418 -23.08 -0.74 1.42
C SER A 418 -23.35 0.10 2.67
N ASN A 419 -22.36 0.24 3.54
CA ASN A 419 -22.40 1.17 4.67
C ASN A 419 -22.25 2.64 4.24
N TYR A 420 -22.09 2.89 2.93
CA TYR A 420 -22.00 4.24 2.38
C TYR A 420 -23.39 4.83 2.13
N PRO A 421 -23.56 6.14 2.40
CA PRO A 421 -24.84 6.81 2.27
C PRO A 421 -25.34 6.72 0.83
N SER A 422 -26.65 6.48 0.70
CA SER A 422 -27.34 6.61 -0.58
C SER A 422 -27.30 8.07 -1.05
N PRO A 423 -27.49 8.33 -2.36
CA PRO A 423 -27.65 9.70 -2.85
C PRO A 423 -28.71 10.44 -2.02
N PRO A 424 -28.48 11.71 -1.65
CA PRO A 424 -29.46 12.52 -0.93
C PRO A 424 -30.81 12.50 -1.63
N SER A 425 -31.89 12.33 -0.85
CA SER A 425 -33.24 12.43 -1.39
C SER A 425 -33.54 13.86 -1.87
N ALA A 426 -34.49 14.03 -2.79
CA ALA A 426 -34.88 15.35 -3.29
C ALA A 426 -35.46 16.28 -2.19
N SER A 427 -35.86 15.72 -1.04
CA SER A 427 -36.36 16.45 0.13
C SER A 427 -35.28 16.88 1.11
N GLU A 428 -34.05 16.38 0.99
CA GLU A 428 -32.96 16.75 1.89
C GLU A 428 -32.39 18.13 1.54
N ASP A 429 -32.19 18.96 2.57
CA ASP A 429 -31.56 20.26 2.39
C ASP A 429 -30.04 20.11 2.20
N LEU A 430 -29.59 20.35 0.96
CA LEU A 430 -28.17 20.31 0.58
C LEU A 430 -27.32 21.34 1.35
N HIS A 431 -27.90 22.43 1.85
CA HIS A 431 -27.18 23.40 2.68
C HIS A 431 -26.86 22.82 4.05
N THR A 432 -27.86 22.32 4.76
CA THR A 432 -27.67 21.62 6.03
C THR A 432 -26.65 20.47 5.91
N LEU A 433 -26.72 19.67 4.84
CA LEU A 433 -25.75 18.60 4.59
C LEU A 433 -24.33 19.11 4.35
N THR A 434 -24.20 20.27 3.69
CA THR A 434 -22.88 20.89 3.44
C THR A 434 -22.29 21.45 4.73
N ASP A 435 -23.10 22.07 5.58
CA ASP A 435 -22.67 22.59 6.87
C ASP A 435 -22.22 21.46 7.81
N ALA A 436 -22.95 20.34 7.84
CA ALA A 436 -22.54 19.14 8.57
C ALA A 436 -21.22 18.55 8.06
N ALA A 437 -21.03 18.46 6.74
CA ALA A 437 -19.77 18.01 6.15
C ALA A 437 -18.60 18.96 6.47
N LEU A 438 -18.86 20.27 6.54
CA LEU A 438 -17.87 21.28 6.93
C LEU A 438 -17.47 21.16 8.40
N GLN A 439 -18.43 20.86 9.27
CA GLN A 439 -18.14 20.57 10.67
C GLN A 439 -17.23 19.34 10.81
N GLU A 440 -17.59 18.21 10.18
CA GLU A 440 -16.76 17.00 10.24
C GLU A 440 -15.36 17.23 9.65
N TRP A 441 -15.26 17.96 8.54
CA TRP A 441 -13.98 18.34 7.95
C TRP A 441 -13.10 19.15 8.91
N ASN A 442 -13.69 20.14 9.60
CA ASN A 442 -12.99 20.93 10.61
C ASN A 442 -12.53 20.09 11.80
N GLU A 443 -13.33 19.11 12.22
CA GLU A 443 -12.95 18.16 13.28
C GLU A 443 -11.76 17.28 12.86
N ILE A 444 -11.74 16.79 11.62
CA ILE A 444 -10.61 16.03 11.07
C ILE A 444 -9.35 16.92 10.99
N LYS A 445 -9.49 18.17 10.56
CA LYS A 445 -8.38 19.15 10.54
C LYS A 445 -7.81 19.36 11.94
N ALA A 446 -8.66 19.59 12.94
CA ALA A 446 -8.25 19.76 14.33
C ALA A 446 -7.56 18.50 14.88
N ALA A 447 -8.03 17.30 14.49
CA ALA A 447 -7.39 16.05 14.86
C ALA A 447 -5.97 15.90 14.26
N PHE A 448 -5.73 16.37 13.03
CA PHE A 448 -4.37 16.39 12.47
C PHE A 448 -3.44 17.36 13.21
N GLU A 449 -3.95 18.53 13.61
CA GLU A 449 -3.20 19.48 14.43
C GLU A 449 -2.86 18.89 15.81
N ALA A 450 -3.82 18.21 16.45
CA ALA A 450 -3.60 17.47 17.68
C ALA A 450 -2.59 16.33 17.51
N LEU A 451 -2.64 15.60 16.39
CA LEU A 451 -1.66 14.55 16.06
C LEU A 451 -0.24 15.13 16.01
N GLN A 452 -0.05 16.22 15.28
CA GLN A 452 1.28 16.82 15.12
C GLN A 452 1.82 17.36 16.44
N THR A 453 0.99 18.03 17.24
CA THR A 453 1.41 18.59 18.54
C THR A 453 1.79 17.50 19.56
N SER A 454 1.13 16.33 19.50
CA SER A 454 1.40 15.18 20.36
C SER A 454 2.73 14.46 20.08
N LEU A 455 3.33 14.61 18.89
CA LEU A 455 4.61 13.95 18.54
C LEU A 455 5.80 14.49 19.35
N GLY A 456 5.77 15.76 19.74
CA GLY A 456 6.84 16.44 20.46
C GLY A 456 8.07 16.80 19.60
N PRO A 457 9.03 17.56 20.16
CA PRO A 457 10.15 18.18 19.44
C PRO A 457 11.20 17.18 18.97
N ASP A 458 11.14 15.95 19.45
CA ASP A 458 11.97 14.87 18.94
C ASP A 458 11.60 14.49 17.50
N TYR A 459 10.40 14.85 17.04
CA TYR A 459 9.90 14.65 15.67
C TYR A 459 10.03 15.90 14.78
N ASP A 460 10.55 17.01 15.31
CA ASP A 460 10.80 18.24 14.55
C ASP A 460 12.00 18.07 13.60
N PRO A 461 12.06 18.87 12.51
CA PRO A 461 13.23 18.89 11.65
C PRO A 461 14.48 19.31 12.42
N LEU A 462 15.61 18.69 12.07
CA LEU A 462 16.90 19.00 12.65
C LEU A 462 17.33 20.43 12.28
N PRO A 463 17.97 21.19 13.20
CA PRO A 463 18.48 22.51 12.89
C PRO A 463 19.49 22.48 11.74
N LEU A 464 19.40 23.46 10.84
CA LEU A 464 20.28 23.57 9.67
C LEU A 464 21.77 23.69 10.03
N GLU A 465 22.08 24.20 11.22
CA GLU A 465 23.46 24.37 11.73
C GLU A 465 24.26 23.06 11.81
N TYR A 466 23.58 21.92 11.88
CA TYR A 466 24.20 20.60 12.04
C TYR A 466 24.10 19.72 10.80
N MET A 467 23.49 20.18 9.72
CA MET A 467 23.16 19.37 8.54
C MET A 467 23.73 19.98 7.26
N PRO A 468 24.05 19.17 6.24
CA PRO A 468 24.51 19.70 4.96
C PRO A 468 23.39 20.53 4.30
N VAL A 469 23.70 21.77 3.96
CA VAL A 469 22.77 22.65 3.24
C VAL A 469 22.68 22.18 1.80
N GLN A 470 21.53 21.62 1.44
CA GLN A 470 21.21 21.23 0.07
C GLN A 470 20.07 22.12 -0.44
N HIS A 471 20.40 23.00 -1.37
CA HIS A 471 19.41 23.86 -2.01
C HIS A 471 18.56 23.07 -3.01
N THR A 472 17.26 23.32 -3.01
CA THR A 472 16.31 22.71 -3.94
C THR A 472 15.37 23.79 -4.51
N PRO A 473 14.67 23.50 -5.63
CA PRO A 473 13.61 24.38 -6.15
C PRO A 473 12.42 24.62 -5.21
N PHE A 474 12.43 24.01 -4.03
CA PHE A 474 11.38 24.09 -3.02
C PHE A 474 11.88 24.73 -1.71
N GLY A 475 13.14 25.19 -1.68
CA GLY A 475 13.86 25.62 -0.47
C GLY A 475 14.87 24.58 0.02
N ASP A 476 15.52 24.85 1.15
CA ASP A 476 16.58 23.96 1.67
C ASP A 476 16.02 22.62 2.13
N ALA A 477 16.76 21.54 1.89
CA ALA A 477 16.40 20.19 2.32
C ALA A 477 16.13 20.11 3.83
N LEU A 478 15.18 19.24 4.20
CA LEU A 478 14.81 18.98 5.59
C LEU A 478 15.33 17.61 6.04
N TYR A 479 15.93 17.57 7.21
CA TYR A 479 16.48 16.36 7.82
C TYR A 479 15.77 16.07 9.14
N TYR A 480 15.64 14.79 9.49
CA TYR A 480 15.03 14.34 10.74
C TYR A 480 15.93 13.34 11.45
N LYS A 481 15.68 13.14 12.75
CA LYS A 481 16.47 12.21 13.60
C LYS A 481 16.52 10.77 13.08
N SER A 482 15.50 10.35 12.34
CA SER A 482 15.47 9.03 11.71
C SER A 482 14.66 9.04 10.40
N TYR A 483 14.94 8.06 9.54
CA TYR A 483 14.21 7.89 8.28
C TYR A 483 12.72 7.60 8.48
N SER A 484 12.35 6.89 9.55
CA SER A 484 10.95 6.65 9.93
C SER A 484 10.21 7.93 10.31
N ILE A 485 10.88 8.86 11.02
CA ILE A 485 10.30 10.16 11.36
C ILE A 485 10.13 11.01 10.09
N ALA A 486 11.13 11.03 9.21
CA ALA A 486 11.02 11.71 7.91
C ALA A 486 9.84 11.18 7.09
N SER A 487 9.66 9.85 7.05
CA SER A 487 8.54 9.19 6.40
C SER A 487 7.19 9.63 6.97
N LEU A 488 7.05 9.63 8.30
CA LEU A 488 5.84 10.09 8.97
C LEU A 488 5.51 11.56 8.64
N GLN A 489 6.52 12.44 8.58
CA GLN A 489 6.33 13.86 8.28
C GLN A 489 5.95 14.12 6.81
N MET A 490 6.48 13.31 5.87
CA MET A 490 6.02 13.32 4.47
C MET A 490 4.56 12.85 4.36
N LEU A 491 4.21 11.76 5.05
CA LEU A 491 2.86 11.23 5.10
C LEU A 491 1.87 12.22 5.74
N TYR A 492 2.26 12.89 6.82
CA TYR A 492 1.47 13.95 7.44
C TYR A 492 1.20 15.10 6.46
N SER A 493 2.24 15.59 5.78
CA SER A 493 2.10 16.63 4.76
C SER A 493 1.20 16.18 3.60
N MET A 494 1.29 14.92 3.18
CA MET A 494 0.40 14.34 2.17
C MET A 494 -1.06 14.33 2.64
N ALA A 495 -1.32 13.93 3.88
CA ALA A 495 -2.67 13.92 4.43
C ALA A 495 -3.29 15.32 4.47
N LEU A 496 -2.51 16.37 4.77
CA LEU A 496 -2.98 17.75 4.71
C LEU A 496 -3.29 18.20 3.27
N ILE A 497 -2.52 17.75 2.27
CA ILE A 497 -2.86 17.97 0.86
C ILE A 497 -4.21 17.33 0.53
N VAL A 498 -4.41 16.06 0.92
CA VAL A 498 -5.67 15.35 0.70
C VAL A 498 -6.84 16.04 1.41
N LEU A 499 -6.66 16.42 2.67
CA LEU A 499 -7.66 17.12 3.49
C LEU A 499 -8.15 18.39 2.81
N HIS A 500 -7.24 19.24 2.32
CA HIS A 500 -7.64 20.44 1.60
C HIS A 500 -8.36 20.13 0.28
N ARG A 501 -7.91 19.12 -0.46
CA ARG A 501 -8.55 18.69 -1.72
C ARG A 501 -9.93 18.06 -1.51
N CYS A 502 -10.19 17.44 -0.37
CA CYS A 502 -11.48 16.84 -0.06
C CYS A 502 -12.45 17.79 0.67
N HIS A 503 -12.11 19.08 0.83
CA HIS A 503 -12.99 20.07 1.47
C HIS A 503 -14.42 20.04 0.87
N PRO A 504 -15.49 20.22 1.66
CA PRO A 504 -16.87 20.08 1.18
C PRO A 504 -17.23 20.94 -0.03
N ASP A 505 -16.67 22.14 -0.14
CA ASP A 505 -16.89 23.03 -1.30
C ASP A 505 -16.06 22.67 -2.55
N MET A 506 -15.18 21.67 -2.47
CA MET A 506 -14.40 21.23 -3.63
C MET A 506 -15.24 20.41 -4.60
N PRO A 507 -14.90 20.45 -5.90
CA PRO A 507 -15.53 19.57 -6.88
C PRO A 507 -15.26 18.10 -6.53
N PRO A 508 -16.18 17.18 -6.89
CA PRO A 508 -16.01 15.75 -6.60
C PRO A 508 -14.84 15.11 -7.38
N GLN A 509 -14.34 15.74 -8.44
CA GLN A 509 -13.21 15.25 -9.22
C GLN A 509 -11.88 15.60 -8.56
N SER A 510 -11.12 14.58 -8.13
CA SER A 510 -9.85 14.76 -7.40
C SER A 510 -8.83 15.65 -8.12
N MET A 511 -8.66 15.47 -9.44
CA MET A 511 -7.72 16.28 -10.23
C MET A 511 -8.14 17.76 -10.33
N MET A 512 -9.45 18.04 -10.41
CA MET A 512 -9.95 19.41 -10.43
C MET A 512 -9.77 20.08 -9.07
N ALA A 513 -10.09 19.36 -7.99
CA ALA A 513 -9.85 19.82 -6.63
C ALA A 513 -8.36 20.08 -6.37
N ALA A 514 -7.47 19.23 -6.91
CA ALA A 514 -6.02 19.42 -6.84
C ALA A 514 -5.56 20.74 -7.48
N SER A 515 -6.10 21.09 -8.65
CA SER A 515 -5.78 22.37 -9.31
C SER A 515 -6.29 23.57 -8.51
N ILE A 516 -7.52 23.51 -7.97
CA ILE A 516 -8.11 24.62 -7.20
C ILE A 516 -7.38 24.83 -5.87
N GLN A 517 -7.04 23.75 -5.17
CA GLN A 517 -6.41 23.81 -3.85
C GLN A 517 -4.90 24.00 -3.90
N SER A 518 -4.28 23.95 -5.10
CA SER A 518 -2.83 24.08 -5.26
C SER A 518 -2.23 25.24 -4.45
N PRO A 519 -2.78 26.47 -4.43
CA PRO A 519 -2.20 27.55 -3.63
C PRO A 519 -2.16 27.25 -2.12
N ARG A 520 -3.21 26.62 -1.59
CA ARG A 520 -3.28 26.23 -0.17
C ARG A 520 -2.41 25.01 0.15
N THR A 521 -2.24 24.11 -0.80
CA THR A 521 -1.47 22.86 -0.62
C THR A 521 0.00 22.98 -1.01
N THR A 522 0.44 24.07 -1.66
CA THR A 522 1.83 24.30 -2.06
C THR A 522 2.82 24.19 -0.90
N PRO A 523 2.58 24.78 0.30
CA PRO A 523 3.52 24.65 1.41
C PRO A 523 3.77 23.18 1.80
N HIS A 524 2.73 22.35 1.86
CA HIS A 524 2.85 20.93 2.16
C HIS A 524 3.56 20.15 1.04
N ALA A 525 3.26 20.48 -0.22
CA ALA A 525 3.92 19.86 -1.36
C ALA A 525 5.43 20.19 -1.42
N ASN A 526 5.80 21.43 -1.11
CA ASN A 526 7.18 21.86 -0.98
C ASN A 526 7.86 21.16 0.20
N THR A 527 7.20 21.05 1.35
CA THR A 527 7.73 20.28 2.50
C THR A 527 8.05 18.85 2.09
N ILE A 528 7.14 18.13 1.43
CA ILE A 528 7.41 16.76 0.95
C ILE A 528 8.68 16.72 0.10
N ALA A 529 8.81 17.61 -0.90
CA ALA A 529 9.98 17.64 -1.77
C ALA A 529 11.28 17.95 -1.00
N ARG A 530 11.24 18.87 -0.02
CA ARG A 530 12.38 19.20 0.84
C ARG A 530 12.81 18.02 1.72
N ILE A 531 11.87 17.24 2.23
CA ILE A 531 12.19 16.02 3.01
C ILE A 531 12.81 14.96 2.09
N VAL A 532 12.22 14.71 0.92
CA VAL A 532 12.76 13.76 -0.06
C VAL A 532 14.16 14.15 -0.50
N ALA A 533 14.44 15.44 -0.67
CA ALA A 533 15.77 15.93 -0.97
C ALA A 533 16.81 15.50 0.07
N GLY A 534 16.48 15.58 1.36
CA GLY A 534 17.36 15.19 2.47
C GLY A 534 17.50 13.69 2.68
N LEU A 535 16.65 12.86 2.05
CA LEU A 535 16.75 11.40 2.09
C LEU A 535 17.69 10.87 1.00
N VAL A 536 17.58 11.41 -0.21
CA VAL A 536 18.20 10.80 -1.38
C VAL A 536 19.71 11.06 -1.37
N PRO A 537 20.56 10.02 -1.50
CA PRO A 537 22.01 10.21 -1.59
C PRO A 537 22.38 11.17 -2.72
N THR A 538 23.38 12.00 -2.48
CA THR A 538 23.89 12.94 -3.49
C THR A 538 24.84 12.28 -4.49
N ASP A 539 25.47 11.17 -4.10
CA ASP A 539 26.40 10.40 -4.93
C ASP A 539 25.71 9.17 -5.56
N VAL A 540 25.81 9.08 -6.89
CA VAL A 540 25.22 8.03 -7.73
C VAL A 540 25.77 6.63 -7.46
N THR A 541 26.98 6.53 -6.88
CA THR A 541 27.63 5.26 -6.54
C THR A 541 27.29 4.77 -5.13
N THR A 542 26.63 5.60 -4.32
CA THR A 542 26.32 5.28 -2.93
C THR A 542 25.37 4.08 -2.85
N GLN A 543 25.82 3.03 -2.17
CA GLN A 543 24.95 1.92 -1.79
C GLN A 543 24.00 2.38 -0.67
N ILE A 544 22.70 2.16 -0.86
CA ILE A 544 21.70 2.51 0.15
C ILE A 544 21.50 1.38 1.15
N ASN A 545 21.38 1.75 2.43
CA ASN A 545 21.01 0.82 3.48
C ASN A 545 19.49 0.53 3.44
N PRO A 546 19.03 -0.64 3.97
CA PRO A 546 17.62 -1.01 4.04
C PRO A 546 16.69 0.08 4.59
N ALA A 547 17.06 0.74 5.69
CA ALA A 547 16.20 1.73 6.35
C ALA A 547 15.97 2.99 5.50
N LEU A 548 17.03 3.48 4.83
CA LEU A 548 16.93 4.60 3.89
C LEU A 548 16.02 4.22 2.72
N GLY A 549 16.27 3.06 2.11
CA GLY A 549 15.48 2.65 0.95
C GLY A 549 14.01 2.39 1.26
N ALA A 550 13.68 1.99 2.49
CA ALA A 550 12.29 1.93 2.96
C ALA A 550 11.60 3.31 2.91
N SER A 551 12.32 4.35 3.34
CA SER A 551 11.79 5.72 3.34
C SER A 551 11.74 6.34 1.94
N LEU A 552 12.65 5.93 1.05
CA LEU A 552 12.57 6.28 -0.39
C LEU A 552 11.36 5.63 -1.08
N ILE A 553 11.06 4.37 -0.77
CA ILE A 553 9.84 3.71 -1.24
C ILE A 553 8.61 4.48 -0.71
N GLU A 554 8.61 4.78 0.59
CA GLU A 554 7.50 5.50 1.24
C GLU A 554 7.25 6.89 0.63
N ALA A 555 8.32 7.59 0.25
CA ALA A 555 8.25 8.91 -0.37
C ALA A 555 7.44 8.92 -1.68
N SER A 556 7.29 7.79 -2.37
CA SER A 556 6.63 7.74 -3.68
C SER A 556 5.19 8.25 -3.63
N MET A 557 4.40 7.82 -2.64
CA MET A 557 2.99 8.23 -2.52
C MET A 557 2.84 9.73 -2.19
N PRO A 558 3.50 10.29 -1.15
CA PRO A 558 3.55 11.72 -0.92
C PRO A 558 4.02 12.52 -2.15
N MET A 559 5.04 12.02 -2.86
CA MET A 559 5.55 12.63 -4.09
C MET A 559 4.50 12.64 -5.20
N PHE A 560 3.63 11.65 -5.31
CA PHE A 560 2.54 11.68 -6.29
C PHE A 560 1.58 12.85 -5.99
N PHE A 561 1.09 12.94 -4.75
CA PHE A 561 0.14 13.99 -4.37
C PHE A 561 0.74 15.40 -4.43
N SER A 562 2.04 15.56 -4.15
CA SER A 562 2.73 16.84 -4.30
C SER A 562 3.05 17.16 -5.75
N ALA A 563 3.67 16.26 -6.49
CA ALA A 563 4.23 16.58 -7.81
C ALA A 563 3.17 16.82 -8.89
N VAL A 564 1.97 16.22 -8.79
CA VAL A 564 0.87 16.50 -9.73
C VAL A 564 0.50 17.98 -9.81
N GLN A 565 0.78 18.78 -8.77
CA GLN A 565 0.47 20.22 -8.74
C GLN A 565 1.68 21.12 -9.03
N PHE A 566 2.88 20.58 -9.26
CA PHE A 566 4.05 21.40 -9.60
C PHE A 566 3.87 22.09 -10.95
N GLN A 567 4.22 23.38 -10.98
CA GLN A 567 4.08 24.23 -12.17
C GLN A 567 5.43 24.70 -12.70
N LEU A 568 6.39 25.00 -11.82
CA LEU A 568 7.69 25.51 -12.23
C LEU A 568 8.51 24.42 -12.96
N PRO A 569 9.17 24.73 -14.09
CA PRO A 569 9.98 23.77 -14.83
C PRO A 569 11.05 23.08 -13.96
N GLU A 570 11.78 23.86 -13.16
CA GLU A 570 12.81 23.36 -12.24
C GLU A 570 12.25 22.36 -11.20
N GLN A 571 11.03 22.58 -10.71
CA GLN A 571 10.36 21.68 -9.76
C GLN A 571 9.94 20.37 -10.43
N ARG A 572 9.41 20.45 -11.66
CA ARG A 572 9.04 19.27 -12.45
C ARG A 572 10.26 18.45 -12.83
N ASP A 573 11.33 19.09 -13.30
CA ASP A 573 12.60 18.42 -13.65
C ASP A 573 13.26 17.77 -12.44
N TRP A 574 13.18 18.42 -11.27
CA TRP A 574 13.62 17.84 -10.02
C TRP A 574 12.80 16.59 -9.65
N ALA A 575 11.47 16.67 -9.73
CA ALA A 575 10.58 15.54 -9.40
C ALA A 575 10.81 14.34 -10.33
N VAL A 576 10.99 14.59 -11.63
CA VAL A 576 11.32 13.56 -12.63
C VAL A 576 12.62 12.84 -12.25
N ARG A 577 13.69 13.59 -11.98
CA ARG A 577 14.98 13.00 -11.58
C ARG A 577 14.85 12.19 -10.29
N LYS A 578 14.14 12.70 -9.28
CA LYS A 578 14.02 12.06 -7.97
C LYS A 578 13.19 10.78 -7.99
N LEU A 579 12.07 10.75 -8.72
CA LEU A 579 11.27 9.53 -8.84
C LEU A 579 12.00 8.42 -9.62
N ARG A 580 12.76 8.79 -10.66
CA ARG A 580 13.66 7.85 -11.37
C ARG A 580 14.77 7.33 -10.46
N GLU A 581 15.34 8.22 -9.64
CA GLU A 581 16.37 7.87 -8.68
C GLU A 581 15.85 6.90 -7.61
N ILE A 582 14.65 7.13 -7.07
CA ILE A 582 13.98 6.19 -6.16
C ILE A 582 13.80 4.83 -6.84
N HIS A 583 13.27 4.80 -8.08
CA HIS A 583 13.11 3.55 -8.83
C HIS A 583 14.44 2.80 -8.98
N ARG A 584 15.47 3.48 -9.49
CA ARG A 584 16.79 2.91 -9.74
C ARG A 584 17.43 2.37 -8.46
N LEU A 585 17.40 3.15 -7.37
CA LEU A 585 18.04 2.77 -6.12
C LEU A 585 17.31 1.61 -5.43
N THR A 586 15.98 1.53 -5.58
CA THR A 586 15.17 0.62 -4.77
C THR A 586 14.54 -0.55 -5.50
N GLY A 587 14.53 -0.54 -6.84
CA GLY A 587 13.77 -1.48 -7.65
C GLY A 587 12.25 -1.30 -7.56
N TRP A 588 11.75 -0.22 -6.94
CA TRP A 588 10.33 0.03 -6.74
C TRP A 588 9.68 0.53 -8.03
N ALA A 589 9.04 -0.36 -8.80
CA ALA A 589 8.44 -0.01 -10.08
C ALA A 589 7.26 0.96 -9.94
N THR A 590 6.60 0.99 -8.79
CA THR A 590 5.54 1.96 -8.48
C THR A 590 6.03 3.41 -8.52
N ALA A 591 7.31 3.69 -8.20
CA ALA A 591 7.85 5.05 -8.35
C ALA A 591 7.81 5.52 -9.82
N SER A 592 8.12 4.62 -10.76
CA SER A 592 8.05 4.89 -12.20
C SER A 592 6.61 5.09 -12.68
N ARG A 593 5.65 4.32 -12.17
CA ARG A 593 4.23 4.53 -12.48
C ARG A 593 3.71 5.87 -11.94
N ILE A 594 4.12 6.24 -10.73
CA ILE A 594 3.80 7.54 -10.13
C ILE A 594 4.37 8.69 -10.96
N LEU A 595 5.61 8.56 -11.43
CA LEU A 595 6.21 9.54 -12.35
C LEU A 595 5.38 9.72 -13.62
N LEU A 596 4.98 8.62 -14.25
CA LEU A 596 4.13 8.67 -15.45
C LEU A 596 2.79 9.37 -15.16
N GLY A 597 2.17 9.10 -14.01
CA GLY A 597 0.95 9.77 -13.57
C GLY A 597 1.13 11.28 -13.41
N CYS A 598 2.24 11.73 -12.80
CA CYS A 598 2.58 13.15 -12.67
C CYS A 598 2.78 13.82 -14.04
N GLN A 599 3.57 13.20 -14.93
CA GLN A 599 3.84 13.74 -16.26
C GLN A 599 2.55 13.86 -17.08
N ARG A 600 1.68 12.85 -17.02
CA ARG A 600 0.37 12.92 -17.70
C ARG A 600 -0.49 14.04 -17.15
N ALA A 601 -0.51 14.25 -15.83
CA ALA A 601 -1.26 15.36 -15.25
C ALA A 601 -0.77 16.72 -15.78
N TRP A 602 0.55 16.90 -15.94
CA TRP A 602 1.11 18.12 -16.50
C TRP A 602 0.81 18.30 -18.00
N GLU A 603 0.89 17.23 -18.79
CA GLU A 603 0.50 17.22 -20.21
C GLU A 603 -0.97 17.63 -20.37
N MET A 604 -1.87 16.99 -19.63
CA MET A 604 -3.31 17.27 -19.69
C MET A 604 -3.65 18.70 -19.25
N LEU A 605 -2.94 19.25 -18.26
CA LEU A 605 -3.12 20.65 -17.85
C LEU A 605 -2.61 21.63 -18.92
N ALA A 606 -1.48 21.31 -19.56
CA ALA A 606 -0.93 22.09 -20.67
C ALA A 606 -1.85 22.09 -21.90
N GLU A 607 -2.32 20.91 -22.32
CA GLU A 607 -3.27 20.74 -23.45
C GLU A 607 -4.57 21.53 -23.23
N LYS A 608 -5.05 21.60 -21.98
CA LYS A 608 -6.25 22.37 -21.60
C LYS A 608 -6.00 23.86 -21.39
N GLY A 609 -4.77 24.35 -21.59
CA GLY A 609 -4.39 25.75 -21.34
C GLY A 609 -4.50 26.17 -19.86
N LYS A 610 -4.55 25.20 -18.94
CA LYS A 610 -4.72 25.40 -17.48
C LYS A 610 -3.40 25.29 -16.71
N GLY A 611 -2.29 25.04 -17.39
CA GLY A 611 -0.97 24.96 -16.78
C GLY A 611 0.15 25.26 -17.78
N PRO A 612 1.40 25.41 -17.29
CA PRO A 612 2.55 25.67 -18.15
C PRO A 612 2.76 24.54 -19.15
N LYS A 613 3.16 24.90 -20.39
CA LYS A 613 3.51 23.94 -21.45
C LYS A 613 4.49 22.91 -20.88
N TYR A 614 4.21 21.63 -21.12
CA TYR A 614 5.10 20.53 -20.73
C TYR A 614 5.27 19.60 -21.93
N GLU A 615 6.52 19.33 -22.27
CA GLU A 615 6.89 18.29 -23.24
C GLU A 615 7.72 17.25 -22.49
N ARG A 616 7.34 15.97 -22.66
CA ARG A 616 8.04 14.88 -22.02
C ARG A 616 9.45 14.75 -22.60
N PRO A 617 10.50 14.65 -21.76
CA PRO A 617 11.85 14.39 -22.25
C PRO A 617 11.92 13.05 -23.00
N ARG A 618 12.43 13.03 -24.24
CA ARG A 618 12.73 11.77 -24.96
C ARG A 618 13.94 11.09 -24.33
N MET A 619 13.81 9.88 -23.76
CA MET A 619 14.96 9.08 -23.28
C MET A 619 14.76 7.56 -23.46
N GLU A 620 15.86 6.83 -23.66
CA GLU A 620 15.94 5.41 -24.06
C GLU A 620 15.38 4.40 -23.03
N GLU A 621 15.47 4.66 -21.72
CA GLU A 621 14.84 3.76 -20.70
C GLU A 621 13.31 3.80 -20.77
N GLU A 622 12.73 4.87 -21.33
CA GLU A 622 11.30 4.92 -21.63
C GLU A 622 11.00 4.12 -22.90
N ALA A 623 11.93 3.88 -23.82
CA ALA A 623 11.67 3.07 -25.00
C ALA A 623 11.33 1.63 -24.62
N GLU A 624 12.08 0.96 -23.73
CA GLU A 624 11.73 -0.38 -23.22
C GLU A 624 10.38 -0.38 -22.47
N MET A 625 10.14 0.64 -21.65
CA MET A 625 8.90 0.78 -20.86
C MET A 625 7.68 1.05 -21.76
N PHE A 626 7.84 1.88 -22.78
CA PHE A 626 6.83 2.18 -23.80
C PHE A 626 6.69 1.00 -24.77
N TYR A 627 7.74 0.20 -25.02
CA TYR A 627 7.69 -1.01 -25.85
C TYR A 627 6.92 -2.13 -25.14
N GLU A 628 7.18 -2.38 -23.86
CA GLU A 628 6.41 -3.34 -23.05
C GLU A 628 4.95 -2.90 -22.90
N TYR A 629 4.72 -1.62 -22.63
CA TYR A 629 3.39 -1.04 -22.56
C TYR A 629 2.68 -1.11 -23.93
N HIS A 630 3.28 -0.58 -24.99
CA HIS A 630 2.71 -0.52 -26.34
C HIS A 630 2.46 -1.92 -26.92
N ASN A 631 3.39 -2.88 -26.78
CA ASN A 631 3.18 -4.25 -27.27
C ASN A 631 2.06 -4.97 -26.53
N TYR A 632 1.95 -4.75 -25.21
CA TYR A 632 0.85 -5.28 -24.42
C TYR A 632 -0.51 -4.71 -24.88
N TYR A 633 -0.60 -3.42 -25.18
CA TYR A 633 -1.83 -2.77 -25.63
C TYR A 633 -2.17 -3.01 -27.11
N VAL A 634 -1.19 -3.13 -28.01
CA VAL A 634 -1.41 -3.46 -29.42
C VAL A 634 -1.92 -4.90 -29.58
N ALA A 635 -1.45 -5.83 -28.75
CA ALA A 635 -1.96 -7.20 -28.69
C ALA A 635 -3.42 -7.27 -28.19
N LEU A 636 -3.82 -6.37 -27.28
CA LEU A 636 -5.19 -6.27 -26.76
C LEU A 636 -6.15 -5.55 -27.74
N ALA A 637 -5.69 -4.46 -28.37
CA ALA A 637 -6.50 -3.62 -29.26
C ALA A 637 -6.85 -4.31 -30.60
N LYS A 638 -6.02 -5.25 -31.06
CA LYS A 638 -6.28 -6.04 -32.28
C LYS A 638 -7.31 -7.15 -32.10
N GLY A 639 -7.96 -7.26 -30.94
CA GLY A 639 -9.07 -8.20 -30.72
C GLY A 639 -8.73 -9.60 -31.15
N ALA A 640 -7.91 -10.31 -30.37
CA ALA A 640 -7.47 -11.68 -30.64
C ALA A 640 -8.64 -12.70 -30.67
N ARG A 641 -9.43 -12.64 -31.74
CA ARG A 641 -9.83 -13.83 -32.49
C ARG A 641 -8.80 -13.93 -33.62
N ASP A 642 -8.17 -15.10 -33.70
CA ASP A 642 -7.37 -15.60 -34.83
C ASP A 642 -5.83 -15.54 -34.80
N GLU A 643 -5.17 -15.10 -33.71
CA GLU A 643 -3.71 -15.35 -33.56
C GLU A 643 -3.30 -15.96 -32.20
N ALA A 644 -4.27 -16.51 -31.46
CA ALA A 644 -4.00 -17.47 -30.39
C ALA A 644 -4.21 -18.91 -30.90
N ARG A 645 -3.35 -19.36 -31.83
CA ARG A 645 -3.21 -20.73 -32.35
C ARG A 645 -1.99 -20.69 -33.28
N VAL A 646 -0.96 -21.54 -33.25
CA VAL A 646 -0.84 -22.95 -32.90
C VAL A 646 0.63 -23.15 -32.48
N VAL A 647 0.89 -23.82 -31.35
CA VAL A 647 2.13 -24.58 -31.22
C VAL A 647 1.87 -25.82 -32.03
N GLU A 648 2.48 -25.93 -33.21
CA GLU A 648 2.48 -27.19 -33.94
C GLU A 648 3.26 -28.22 -33.12
N GLU A 649 2.65 -29.39 -32.98
CA GLU A 649 3.36 -30.61 -32.62
C GLU A 649 4.56 -30.77 -33.55
N VAL A 650 5.75 -30.82 -32.96
CA VAL A 650 6.85 -31.53 -33.59
C VAL A 650 7.04 -32.79 -32.74
N GLU A 651 6.51 -33.90 -33.24
CA GLU A 651 6.91 -35.21 -32.75
C GLU A 651 8.39 -35.45 -33.08
N GLY A 652 9.14 -35.91 -32.07
CA GLY A 652 10.31 -36.75 -32.27
C GLY A 652 11.62 -36.25 -31.66
N GLY A 653 11.99 -36.80 -30.50
CA GLY A 653 13.40 -36.99 -30.13
C GLY A 653 13.77 -36.69 -28.67
N GLN A 654 13.63 -37.69 -27.80
CA GLN A 654 14.37 -37.91 -26.54
C GLN A 654 14.62 -36.70 -25.60
N GLY A 655 13.81 -36.64 -24.53
CA GLY A 655 14.26 -36.25 -23.19
C GLY A 655 14.28 -34.77 -22.83
N GLU A 656 13.11 -34.20 -22.50
CA GLU A 656 12.89 -33.28 -21.36
C GLU A 656 11.43 -32.76 -21.39
N ALA A 657 10.61 -33.19 -20.42
CA ALA A 657 9.20 -32.84 -20.35
C ALA A 657 8.99 -31.43 -19.75
N MET A 658 8.58 -30.48 -20.59
CA MET A 658 8.24 -29.10 -20.19
C MET A 658 6.72 -28.97 -19.96
N TRP A 659 6.31 -28.79 -18.70
CA TRP A 659 4.90 -28.68 -18.31
C TRP A 659 4.32 -27.29 -18.61
N ARG A 660 3.25 -27.21 -19.43
CA ARG A 660 2.37 -26.04 -19.57
C ARG A 660 1.07 -26.27 -18.83
N TRP A 661 0.76 -25.43 -17.83
CA TRP A 661 -0.48 -25.51 -17.06
C TRP A 661 -1.46 -24.41 -17.46
N LYS A 662 -2.64 -24.80 -17.95
CA LYS A 662 -3.81 -23.91 -18.09
C LYS A 662 -4.50 -23.78 -16.72
N VAL A 663 -4.78 -22.54 -16.29
CA VAL A 663 -5.67 -22.26 -15.16
C VAL A 663 -7.08 -22.06 -15.71
N SER A 664 -8.03 -22.83 -15.21
CA SER A 664 -9.43 -22.81 -15.61
C SER A 664 -10.09 -21.44 -15.36
N GLY A 665 -10.76 -20.89 -16.37
CA GLY A 665 -11.84 -19.92 -16.20
C GLY A 665 -11.50 -18.42 -16.19
N ARG A 666 -10.25 -18.00 -16.45
CA ARG A 666 -9.94 -16.56 -16.62
C ARG A 666 -9.99 -16.15 -18.09
N ARG A 667 -10.97 -15.34 -18.47
CA ARG A 667 -10.67 -14.25 -19.43
C ARG A 667 -9.94 -13.18 -18.61
N THR A 668 -8.68 -12.93 -18.92
CA THR A 668 -7.96 -11.74 -18.45
C THR A 668 -8.72 -10.52 -18.96
N VAL A 669 -9.30 -9.76 -18.04
CA VAL A 669 -10.07 -8.54 -18.36
C VAL A 669 -9.14 -7.34 -18.19
N ASP A 670 -9.26 -6.40 -19.13
CA ASP A 670 -8.36 -5.29 -19.44
C ASP A 670 -7.81 -4.47 -18.26
N ALA A 671 -6.50 -4.19 -18.32
CA ALA A 671 -5.80 -3.22 -17.48
C ALA A 671 -5.86 -1.78 -18.06
N ALA A 672 -6.92 -1.44 -18.81
CA ALA A 672 -7.13 -0.11 -19.40
C ALA A 672 -7.54 0.96 -18.36
N GLY A 673 -7.50 0.62 -17.08
CA GLY A 673 -7.95 1.47 -15.99
C GLY A 673 -6.85 2.34 -15.39
N ILE A 674 -5.91 2.91 -16.15
CA ILE A 674 -5.14 4.08 -15.67
C ILE A 674 -5.39 5.38 -16.45
N LEU A 675 -5.34 5.46 -17.78
CA LEU A 675 -5.46 6.75 -18.48
C LEU A 675 -5.83 6.60 -19.97
N GLY A 676 -7.09 6.34 -20.34
CA GLY A 676 -7.51 6.47 -21.75
C GLY A 676 -8.99 6.15 -22.03
N GLU A 677 -9.71 7.14 -22.54
CA GLU A 677 -11.00 6.91 -23.21
C GLU A 677 -10.79 6.13 -24.51
N ARG A 678 -11.69 5.18 -24.75
CA ARG A 678 -11.86 4.47 -26.02
C ARG A 678 -12.40 5.49 -27.03
N MET A 679 -11.66 5.83 -28.07
CA MET A 679 -12.28 6.45 -29.25
C MET A 679 -13.10 5.37 -29.96
N ASP A 680 -14.41 5.57 -30.02
CA ASP A 680 -15.29 4.74 -30.81
C ASP A 680 -14.95 4.93 -32.30
N ALA A 681 -14.32 3.92 -32.90
CA ALA A 681 -14.18 3.83 -34.35
C ALA A 681 -15.53 3.41 -34.94
N GLY A 682 -16.39 4.40 -35.17
CA GLY A 682 -17.64 4.25 -35.89
C GLY A 682 -17.79 5.34 -36.95
N GLY A 683 -17.55 5.00 -38.21
CA GLY A 683 -18.03 5.76 -39.36
C GLY A 683 -16.96 6.35 -40.27
N VAL A 684 -16.40 5.52 -41.16
CA VAL A 684 -16.02 6.02 -42.49
C VAL A 684 -16.89 5.27 -43.49
N ALA A 685 -18.00 5.91 -43.83
CA ALA A 685 -18.78 5.59 -45.02
C ALA A 685 -17.90 5.82 -46.24
N GLY A 686 -18.05 4.93 -47.23
CA GLY A 686 -17.30 4.96 -48.46
C GLY A 686 -17.45 6.27 -49.22
N LEU A 687 -16.33 6.74 -49.74
CA LEU A 687 -16.30 7.56 -50.95
C LEU A 687 -15.46 6.77 -51.96
N GLY A 688 -16.17 6.18 -52.91
CA GLY A 688 -15.58 5.78 -54.18
C GLY A 688 -15.29 7.01 -55.04
N LEU A 689 -14.41 6.80 -56.03
CA LEU A 689 -14.22 7.44 -57.34
C LEU A 689 -12.74 7.16 -57.70
N GLU A 690 -12.49 6.10 -58.46
CA GLU A 690 -12.36 6.08 -59.93
C GLU A 690 -11.12 6.80 -60.46
N GLY A 691 -10.32 6.06 -61.25
CA GLY A 691 -9.67 6.59 -62.45
C GLY A 691 -8.17 6.86 -62.36
N ALA A 692 -7.36 5.81 -62.57
CA ALA A 692 -6.27 5.70 -63.57
C ALA A 692 -5.34 4.53 -63.23
#